data_AF-A0A1F7WG49-F1
#
_entry.id   AF-A0A1F7WG49-F1
#
_cell.length_a   1.000
_cell.length_b   1.000
_cell.length_c   1.000
_cell.angle_alpha   90.00
_cell.angle_beta   90.00
_cell.angle_gamma   90.00
#
_symmetry.space_group_name_H-M   'P 1'
#
loop_
_entity.id
_entity.type
_entity.pdbx_description
1 polymer ?
#
loop_
_entity_poly.entity_id
_entity_poly.type
_entity_poly.pdbx_seq_one_letter_code
_entity_poly.pdbx_strand_id
1 'polypeptide(L)'
;MPKKKEEKDPKSKTAGKFEKSRRSKSTKASKKPSKKSTVNPPTKPTPPVSESELLVISPQESVTKAVPTTPVAPTTPTADLSKILPPEVAEKMPIIDGDEIEKELTEIYFDRDSDQEGDEDMSHFEKVRHSTPKKILIGLLIFTAVLAAASWIGFLFFGSSKSGFTGDQVTMSIEGPTEVKSGAETEFVIRYKNSSDTPLGTATLELRLPDGFFLTSSDPELEDGHTYMIGSLPPWGRGQLTFTGSFLSPLDTEHDIQTIFTYRPANFSSEFQKITTEGILISGSVIEIEAIGPEKSLPGDQVELTFNYRNDSNRQIENIAIVASYPPEFIPESSEPTASDDSYSIWHLGTVEPYGTGSVKVTGAFASEAHGNVTATTKIGYTDATENFVAQAEASATVEVLQGELVAAMVLNGRSNDQAVRLGDQLRYSISYRNTGKASLGNIKVSVQLNSSPETGLILWNELEDESNGQLNDGRITWTSKQIPSLARIEADEEGVIEFSVPLSAEPPTETGNWSLTGWIETEVKSVDGDVVNKTTKSQPILAKVLSDTTISAAAWFYDEEGVPVGSGLLPPEVDQPTTYRAVWTITNSFHDLTDLKLSAHLPDNVSWTGSSQVSAGEISYDSAERNIVWQLNWLPKTVDQVEISFDVTIVPTASQRDRIPTLVDATTLDATDKDINEDFSLSQPPLTTSLTEDTYGAGKGRVK
;
A
#
# COMPACT_ATOMS: atom_id res chain seq x y z
N MET A 1 -12.06 13.78 70.05
CA MET A 1 -13.16 13.58 71.04
C MET A 1 -13.90 12.28 70.74
N PRO A 2 -14.68 11.69 71.67
CA PRO A 2 -15.03 10.26 71.62
C PRO A 2 -16.53 9.94 71.48
N LYS A 3 -16.85 8.69 71.06
CA LYS A 3 -18.02 7.82 71.45
C LYS A 3 -18.22 6.71 70.38
N LYS A 4 -18.76 5.51 70.67
CA LYS A 4 -18.81 4.68 71.91
C LYS A 4 -19.50 3.33 71.57
N LYS A 5 -18.91 2.18 72.01
CA LYS A 5 -19.60 0.93 72.47
C LYS A 5 -20.57 0.20 71.48
N GLU A 6 -21.03 -1.05 71.66
CA GLU A 6 -20.56 -2.27 72.39
C GLU A 6 -21.58 -3.43 72.24
N GLU A 7 -21.10 -4.68 72.33
CA GLU A 7 -21.83 -5.93 72.71
C GLU A 7 -22.84 -6.68 71.79
N LYS A 8 -22.76 -8.02 71.93
CA LYS A 8 -23.84 -9.05 72.02
C LYS A 8 -24.45 -9.76 70.78
N ASP A 9 -23.78 -10.86 70.43
CA ASP A 9 -24.31 -12.25 70.34
C ASP A 9 -25.26 -12.59 71.56
N PRO A 10 -26.16 -13.64 71.58
CA PRO A 10 -26.01 -14.92 70.88
C PRO A 10 -27.26 -15.73 70.40
N LYS A 11 -26.99 -16.72 69.54
CA LYS A 11 -27.59 -18.10 69.45
C LYS A 11 -29.11 -18.33 69.54
N SER A 12 -29.69 -18.91 68.47
CA SER A 12 -30.79 -19.92 68.55
C SER A 12 -30.98 -20.69 67.21
N LYS A 13 -31.54 -21.90 67.08
CA LYS A 13 -31.40 -23.20 67.80
C LYS A 13 -32.24 -24.28 67.08
N THR A 14 -31.76 -25.53 66.96
CA THR A 14 -32.54 -26.77 66.65
C THR A 14 -33.30 -26.81 65.28
N ALA A 15 -33.88 -27.93 64.82
CA ALA A 15 -33.39 -29.32 64.66
C ALA A 15 -34.46 -30.14 63.89
N GLY A 16 -34.05 -31.12 63.07
CA GLY A 16 -35.00 -32.00 62.37
C GLY A 16 -34.36 -33.27 61.80
N LYS A 17 -34.53 -34.40 62.49
CA LYS A 17 -34.29 -35.75 61.93
C LYS A 17 -35.58 -36.27 61.29
N PHE A 18 -35.48 -37.11 60.26
CA PHE A 18 -36.21 -38.38 60.28
C PHE A 18 -35.44 -39.49 59.55
N GLU A 19 -35.64 -40.72 60.01
CA GLU A 19 -35.17 -41.96 59.36
C GLU A 19 -36.31 -42.51 58.44
N LYS A 20 -36.22 -43.61 57.67
CA LYS A 20 -35.32 -44.79 57.62
C LYS A 20 -35.63 -45.62 56.36
N SER A 21 -34.88 -46.72 56.15
CA SER A 21 -35.35 -48.00 55.54
C SER A 21 -35.50 -48.08 54.00
N ARG A 22 -35.20 -49.21 53.29
CA ARG A 22 -34.21 -50.33 53.45
C ARG A 22 -34.34 -51.30 52.26
N ARG A 23 -33.25 -51.98 51.87
CA ARG A 23 -33.18 -53.26 51.10
C ARG A 23 -33.67 -53.23 49.62
N SER A 24 -33.27 -54.15 48.73
CA SER A 24 -32.05 -54.99 48.60
C SER A 24 -32.08 -55.87 47.32
N LYS A 25 -30.90 -56.36 46.88
CA LYS A 25 -30.67 -57.53 45.97
C LYS A 25 -30.96 -57.30 44.47
N SER A 26 -30.39 -58.08 43.51
CA SER A 26 -29.13 -58.87 43.47
C SER A 26 -28.95 -59.56 42.10
N THR A 27 -27.76 -59.47 41.46
CA THR A 27 -27.22 -60.41 40.45
C THR A 27 -28.02 -60.59 39.13
N LYS A 28 -27.52 -61.16 38.01
CA LYS A 28 -26.28 -61.91 37.68
C LYS A 28 -25.93 -61.74 36.18
N ALA A 29 -24.69 -62.03 35.78
CA ALA A 29 -24.20 -61.91 34.38
C ALA A 29 -24.30 -63.22 33.55
N SER A 30 -24.19 -63.17 32.21
CA SER A 30 -23.54 -64.23 31.38
C SER A 30 -23.37 -63.94 29.86
N LYS A 31 -22.09 -63.88 29.41
CA LYS A 31 -21.48 -64.41 28.16
C LYS A 31 -21.87 -63.95 26.72
N LYS A 32 -20.80 -63.63 25.97
CA LYS A 32 -20.60 -63.78 24.49
C LYS A 32 -20.90 -65.20 23.97
N PRO A 33 -21.06 -65.36 22.64
CA PRO A 33 -20.06 -66.13 21.89
C PRO A 33 -19.37 -65.31 20.77
N SER A 34 -18.46 -65.94 20.02
CA SER A 34 -17.62 -65.30 18.99
C SER A 34 -17.70 -66.00 17.63
N LYS A 35 -17.22 -65.31 16.58
CA LYS A 35 -16.63 -65.94 15.40
C LYS A 35 -15.31 -65.25 15.05
N LYS A 36 -14.35 -66.02 14.54
CA LYS A 36 -13.10 -65.54 13.91
C LYS A 36 -13.25 -65.63 12.38
N SER A 37 -12.50 -64.80 11.67
CA SER A 37 -11.89 -65.16 10.38
C SER A 37 -10.49 -64.51 10.31
N THR A 38 -9.72 -64.80 9.26
CA THR A 38 -8.25 -64.90 9.41
C THR A 38 -7.45 -64.16 8.34
N VAL A 39 -6.56 -63.27 8.79
CA VAL A 39 -5.21 -62.91 8.26
C VAL A 39 -4.97 -62.92 6.74
N ASN A 40 -4.61 -61.75 6.19
CA ASN A 40 -3.35 -61.55 5.47
C ASN A 40 -2.96 -60.05 5.39
N PRO A 41 -1.65 -59.69 5.28
CA PRO A 41 -1.15 -58.30 5.37
C PRO A 41 -0.73 -57.77 3.95
N PRO A 42 -0.06 -56.60 3.75
CA PRO A 42 -0.65 -55.52 2.97
C PRO A 42 0.02 -55.24 1.61
N THR A 43 -0.76 -54.75 0.64
CA THR A 43 -0.26 -54.21 -0.63
C THR A 43 0.15 -52.74 -0.49
N LYS A 44 1.37 -52.43 -0.96
CA LYS A 44 1.99 -51.10 -0.90
C LYS A 44 1.65 -50.25 -2.14
N PRO A 45 1.07 -49.05 -2.01
CA PRO A 45 1.13 -48.02 -3.05
C PRO A 45 2.51 -47.34 -3.05
N THR A 46 3.03 -47.01 -4.23
CA THR A 46 4.27 -46.24 -4.40
C THR A 46 3.91 -44.77 -4.66
N PRO A 47 4.58 -43.78 -4.03
CA PRO A 47 4.35 -42.38 -4.33
C PRO A 47 4.87 -42.00 -5.73
N PRO A 48 4.29 -41.00 -6.41
CA PRO A 48 4.89 -40.42 -7.60
C PRO A 48 6.19 -39.70 -7.25
N VAL A 49 7.21 -39.86 -8.10
CA VAL A 49 8.49 -39.15 -8.00
C VAL A 49 8.39 -37.85 -8.78
N SER A 50 8.83 -36.74 -8.17
CA SER A 50 9.05 -35.46 -8.82
C SER A 50 10.48 -35.02 -8.51
N GLU A 51 11.43 -35.39 -9.36
CA GLU A 51 12.83 -34.97 -9.23
C GLU A 51 13.00 -33.54 -9.76
N SER A 52 13.47 -32.64 -8.89
CA SER A 52 13.83 -31.27 -9.25
C SER A 52 15.26 -31.24 -9.79
N GLU A 53 15.45 -31.11 -11.11
CA GLU A 53 16.79 -30.90 -11.69
C GLU A 53 17.33 -29.49 -11.36
N LEU A 54 18.06 -29.41 -10.25
CA LEU A 54 18.91 -28.26 -9.93
C LEU A 54 20.17 -28.27 -10.81
N LEU A 55 20.15 -27.50 -11.90
CA LEU A 55 21.31 -27.30 -12.76
C LEU A 55 22.37 -26.44 -12.07
N VAL A 56 23.42 -27.10 -11.57
CA VAL A 56 24.60 -26.44 -11.01
C VAL A 56 25.43 -25.80 -12.12
N ILE A 57 25.63 -24.49 -12.06
CA ILE A 57 26.70 -23.78 -12.78
C ILE A 57 27.54 -23.04 -11.75
N SER A 58 28.86 -23.26 -11.80
CA SER A 58 29.87 -22.58 -11.00
C SER A 58 30.99 -22.03 -11.91
N PRO A 59 31.79 -21.06 -11.45
CA PRO A 59 32.37 -20.06 -12.33
C PRO A 59 33.57 -20.52 -13.17
N GLN A 60 33.90 -19.70 -14.17
CA GLN A 60 35.19 -19.75 -14.86
C GLN A 60 35.94 -18.42 -14.71
N GLU A 61 37.26 -18.54 -14.62
CA GLU A 61 38.16 -17.47 -14.18
C GLU A 61 38.57 -16.50 -15.28
N SER A 62 39.18 -15.39 -14.86
CA SER A 62 39.75 -14.36 -15.72
C SER A 62 41.16 -14.73 -16.22
N VAL A 63 41.46 -14.39 -17.48
CA VAL A 63 42.85 -14.29 -17.97
C VAL A 63 43.02 -13.03 -18.82
N THR A 64 44.08 -12.28 -18.56
CA THR A 64 44.38 -10.95 -19.13
C THR A 64 45.23 -11.03 -20.40
N LYS A 65 45.07 -10.10 -21.38
CA LYS A 65 46.16 -9.20 -21.88
C LYS A 65 45.84 -8.30 -23.09
N ALA A 66 46.65 -7.22 -23.17
CA ALA A 66 47.14 -6.51 -24.37
C ALA A 66 46.26 -5.47 -25.10
N VAL A 67 46.27 -4.25 -24.55
CA VAL A 67 46.21 -2.93 -25.23
C VAL A 67 47.49 -2.78 -26.12
N PRO A 68 47.47 -2.18 -27.35
CA PRO A 68 47.50 -0.70 -27.48
C PRO A 68 46.93 0.00 -28.74
N THR A 69 46.88 1.33 -28.61
CA THR A 69 46.74 2.43 -29.61
C THR A 69 45.34 3.00 -29.90
N THR A 70 45.33 4.33 -30.02
CA THR A 70 44.24 5.32 -30.03
C THR A 70 44.36 6.22 -31.28
N PRO A 71 43.48 7.23 -31.52
CA PRO A 71 42.07 7.42 -31.13
C PRO A 71 41.16 7.78 -32.34
N VAL A 72 39.84 7.70 -32.18
CA VAL A 72 38.85 8.39 -33.04
C VAL A 72 37.72 8.97 -32.16
N ALA A 73 37.17 10.13 -32.55
CA ALA A 73 36.15 10.87 -31.79
C ALA A 73 34.74 10.26 -31.90
N PRO A 74 33.86 10.45 -30.90
CA PRO A 74 32.50 9.89 -30.91
C PRO A 74 31.54 10.68 -31.81
N THR A 75 30.59 9.96 -32.42
CA THR A 75 29.45 10.52 -33.17
C THR A 75 28.15 10.23 -32.45
N THR A 76 27.29 11.24 -32.30
CA THR A 76 25.96 11.11 -31.67
C THR A 76 25.03 10.16 -32.46
N PRO A 77 24.30 9.24 -31.81
CA PRO A 77 23.23 8.49 -32.46
C PRO A 77 21.91 9.30 -32.49
N THR A 78 21.21 9.27 -33.61
CA THR A 78 19.84 9.81 -33.74
C THR A 78 18.84 8.66 -33.55
N ALA A 79 17.84 8.84 -32.69
CA ALA A 79 16.77 7.87 -32.49
C ALA A 79 15.59 8.10 -33.47
N ASP A 80 14.96 7.02 -33.92
CA ASP A 80 13.78 7.00 -34.80
C ASP A 80 12.51 6.72 -33.97
N LEU A 81 11.45 7.50 -34.21
CA LEU A 81 10.11 7.28 -33.69
C LEU A 81 9.08 7.68 -34.76
N SER A 82 8.37 6.71 -35.34
CA SER A 82 7.31 6.95 -36.30
C SER A 82 6.24 5.84 -36.30
N LYS A 83 4.99 6.21 -36.69
CA LYS A 83 3.72 5.43 -36.63
C LYS A 83 3.12 5.39 -35.20
N ILE A 84 1.80 5.35 -34.96
CA ILE A 84 0.62 5.06 -35.81
C ILE A 84 -0.46 6.19 -35.69
N LEU A 85 -1.45 6.20 -36.60
CA LEU A 85 -2.55 7.16 -36.87
C LEU A 85 -3.93 6.62 -36.40
N PRO A 86 -5.10 7.28 -36.67
CA PRO A 86 -5.53 8.70 -36.69
C PRO A 86 -6.70 8.85 -35.65
N PRO A 87 -7.86 9.56 -35.84
CA PRO A 87 -8.26 10.76 -36.61
C PRO A 87 -8.92 11.83 -35.65
N GLU A 88 -9.81 12.79 -35.98
CA GLU A 88 -10.26 13.47 -37.23
C GLU A 88 -10.76 14.92 -36.92
N VAL A 89 -11.13 15.64 -38.00
CA VAL A 89 -12.15 16.71 -38.18
C VAL A 89 -11.57 17.90 -38.96
N ALA A 90 -12.31 18.37 -39.98
CA ALA A 90 -11.82 19.26 -41.02
C ALA A 90 -12.35 20.71 -40.95
N GLU A 91 -11.61 21.66 -41.53
CA GLU A 91 -12.06 22.39 -42.74
C GLU A 91 -10.98 23.35 -43.34
N LYS A 92 -10.91 23.37 -44.68
CA LYS A 92 -10.57 24.51 -45.59
C LYS A 92 -9.38 25.44 -45.27
N MET A 93 -8.35 25.41 -46.12
CA MET A 93 -8.12 26.42 -47.20
C MET A 93 -6.98 25.98 -48.15
N PRO A 94 -6.79 26.59 -49.35
CA PRO A 94 -6.22 25.87 -50.50
C PRO A 94 -4.69 25.85 -50.60
N ILE A 95 -4.20 24.81 -51.28
CA ILE A 95 -2.83 24.69 -51.79
C ILE A 95 -2.67 25.64 -52.99
N ILE A 96 -1.53 26.35 -53.07
CA ILE A 96 -1.09 27.07 -54.26
C ILE A 96 -0.15 26.14 -55.04
N ASP A 97 -0.40 25.99 -56.34
CA ASP A 97 0.37 25.12 -57.22
C ASP A 97 1.71 25.77 -57.64
N GLY A 98 2.76 24.96 -57.81
CA GLY A 98 4.08 25.43 -58.23
C GLY A 98 4.21 25.61 -59.75
N ASP A 99 3.43 24.86 -60.52
CA ASP A 99 3.57 24.72 -61.98
C ASP A 99 3.06 25.95 -62.79
N GLU A 100 2.49 26.95 -62.12
CA GLU A 100 1.96 28.17 -62.77
C GLU A 100 3.04 29.26 -62.97
N ILE A 101 4.16 29.22 -62.23
CA ILE A 101 5.21 30.25 -62.31
C ILE A 101 6.21 29.99 -63.46
N GLU A 102 6.50 28.74 -63.82
CA GLU A 102 7.43 28.44 -64.93
C GLU A 102 6.83 28.68 -66.33
N LYS A 103 5.49 28.84 -66.42
CA LYS A 103 4.81 29.13 -67.70
C LYS A 103 4.94 30.58 -68.17
N GLU A 104 5.05 31.55 -67.26
CA GLU A 104 5.00 32.98 -67.62
C GLU A 104 6.34 33.54 -68.17
N LEU A 105 7.39 32.71 -68.22
CA LEU A 105 8.75 33.14 -68.61
C LEU A 105 9.23 32.65 -69.99
N THR A 106 8.39 31.95 -70.76
CA THR A 106 8.80 31.29 -72.03
C THR A 106 8.15 31.88 -73.29
N GLU A 107 7.42 33.00 -73.20
CA GLU A 107 6.58 33.53 -74.30
C GLU A 107 7.08 34.86 -74.93
N ILE A 108 8.35 35.23 -74.74
CA ILE A 108 8.94 36.50 -75.25
C ILE A 108 9.95 36.28 -76.41
N TYR A 109 10.23 35.03 -76.78
CA TYR A 109 11.09 34.68 -77.92
C TYR A 109 10.42 33.63 -78.81
N PHE A 110 10.42 33.91 -80.14
CA PHE A 110 9.77 33.13 -81.22
C PHE A 110 8.22 33.26 -81.23
N ASP A 111 7.53 33.46 -82.36
CA ASP A 111 8.00 33.79 -83.72
C ASP A 111 6.94 34.59 -84.53
N ARG A 112 7.44 35.30 -85.56
CA ARG A 112 6.85 35.61 -86.90
C ARG A 112 5.44 36.22 -87.16
N ASP A 113 5.46 36.99 -88.27
CA ASP A 113 4.42 37.20 -89.32
C ASP A 113 3.05 37.81 -88.89
N SER A 114 2.35 38.65 -89.66
CA SER A 114 2.53 39.37 -90.96
C SER A 114 1.34 40.35 -91.11
N ASP A 115 1.31 41.45 -91.86
CA ASP A 115 2.20 42.10 -92.85
C ASP A 115 2.55 43.55 -92.35
N GLN A 116 2.84 44.65 -93.08
CA GLN A 116 2.81 44.99 -94.51
C GLN A 116 3.78 46.15 -94.86
N GLU A 117 4.39 46.05 -96.05
CA GLU A 117 5.05 47.04 -96.94
C GLU A 117 5.69 48.34 -96.40
N GLY A 118 6.98 48.51 -96.72
CA GLY A 118 7.77 49.73 -96.51
C GLY A 118 9.20 49.61 -97.06
N ASP A 119 9.34 49.55 -98.40
CA ASP A 119 10.65 49.47 -99.09
C ASP A 119 11.55 50.68 -98.81
N GLU A 120 12.82 50.46 -98.41
CA GLU A 120 13.99 51.26 -98.84
C GLU A 120 15.26 50.37 -98.91
N ASP A 121 16.27 50.80 -99.69
CA ASP A 121 17.39 49.99 -100.21
C ASP A 121 18.57 49.81 -99.22
N MET A 122 19.09 48.58 -99.07
CA MET A 122 20.25 48.24 -98.23
C MET A 122 21.56 48.03 -99.03
N SER A 123 22.12 49.10 -99.60
CA SER A 123 23.33 49.02 -100.47
C SER A 123 24.61 49.69 -99.94
N HIS A 124 24.63 50.32 -98.75
CA HIS A 124 25.88 50.85 -98.14
C HIS A 124 26.02 50.61 -96.63
N PHE A 125 27.07 49.88 -96.24
CA PHE A 125 27.54 49.77 -94.85
C PHE A 125 28.61 50.84 -94.54
N GLU A 126 28.27 51.87 -93.76
CA GLU A 126 29.24 52.86 -93.27
C GLU A 126 29.76 52.55 -91.85
N LYS A 127 31.07 52.72 -91.64
CA LYS A 127 31.79 52.24 -90.46
C LYS A 127 32.13 53.37 -89.49
N VAL A 128 31.18 53.74 -88.61
CA VAL A 128 31.37 54.80 -87.60
C VAL A 128 32.11 54.27 -86.35
N ARG A 129 33.03 55.08 -85.79
CA ARG A 129 34.08 54.60 -84.88
C ARG A 129 34.31 55.51 -83.65
N HIS A 130 33.84 55.06 -82.47
CA HIS A 130 34.16 55.61 -81.12
C HIS A 130 33.69 57.07 -80.85
N SER A 131 33.57 57.59 -79.62
CA SER A 131 33.40 57.00 -78.27
C SER A 131 33.11 58.09 -77.22
N THR A 132 32.17 57.88 -76.27
CA THR A 132 32.26 58.26 -74.83
C THR A 132 30.95 57.96 -74.05
N PRO A 133 30.70 56.69 -73.65
CA PRO A 133 30.02 56.47 -72.36
C PRO A 133 30.77 55.54 -71.41
N LYS A 134 31.57 54.58 -71.91
CA LYS A 134 32.29 53.60 -71.06
C LYS A 134 33.18 54.24 -69.98
N LYS A 135 33.76 55.42 -70.21
CA LYS A 135 34.57 56.14 -69.21
C LYS A 135 33.76 56.59 -67.99
N ILE A 136 32.49 56.96 -68.17
CA ILE A 136 31.59 57.36 -67.07
C ILE A 136 31.19 56.13 -66.27
N LEU A 137 30.83 55.02 -66.94
CA LEU A 137 30.49 53.76 -66.29
C LEU A 137 31.67 53.19 -65.48
N ILE A 138 32.89 53.23 -66.03
CA ILE A 138 34.12 52.80 -65.34
C ILE A 138 34.44 53.73 -64.17
N GLY A 139 34.25 55.05 -64.33
CA GLY A 139 34.40 56.01 -63.23
C GLY A 139 33.42 55.76 -62.08
N LEU A 140 32.15 55.49 -62.40
CA LEU A 140 31.12 55.13 -61.43
C LEU A 140 31.45 53.82 -60.72
N LEU A 141 31.89 52.78 -61.45
CA LEU A 141 32.25 51.48 -60.89
C LEU A 141 33.49 51.56 -59.99
N ILE A 142 34.49 52.38 -60.35
CA ILE A 142 35.64 52.65 -59.48
C ILE A 142 35.18 53.43 -58.23
N PHE A 143 34.28 54.41 -58.38
CA PHE A 143 33.75 55.17 -57.24
C PHE A 143 32.93 54.30 -56.28
N THR A 144 32.06 53.41 -56.78
CA THR A 144 31.32 52.46 -55.93
C THR A 144 32.23 51.39 -55.35
N ALA A 145 33.29 50.94 -56.05
CA ALA A 145 34.30 50.05 -55.47
C ALA A 145 35.13 50.73 -54.36
N VAL A 146 35.46 52.01 -54.51
CA VAL A 146 36.12 52.82 -53.47
C VAL A 146 35.20 53.07 -52.28
N LEU A 147 33.91 53.34 -52.51
CA LEU A 147 32.92 53.44 -51.43
C LEU A 147 32.72 52.08 -50.73
N ALA A 148 32.61 50.97 -51.48
CA ALA A 148 32.51 49.64 -50.91
C ALA A 148 33.77 49.29 -50.08
N ALA A 149 34.97 49.59 -50.57
CA ALA A 149 36.21 49.43 -49.83
C ALA A 149 36.27 50.32 -48.58
N ALA A 150 35.82 51.59 -48.66
CA ALA A 150 35.75 52.49 -47.51
C ALA A 150 34.72 52.03 -46.46
N SER A 151 33.56 51.53 -46.89
CA SER A 151 32.56 50.88 -46.03
C SER A 151 33.08 49.58 -45.42
N TRP A 152 33.87 48.79 -46.15
CA TRP A 152 34.47 47.54 -45.66
C TRP A 152 35.60 47.81 -44.67
N ILE A 153 36.46 48.80 -44.92
CA ILE A 153 37.48 49.28 -43.98
C ILE A 153 36.81 49.88 -42.74
N GLY A 154 35.73 50.66 -42.92
CA GLY A 154 34.91 51.16 -41.82
C GLY A 154 34.27 50.05 -41.00
N PHE A 155 33.71 49.03 -41.65
CA PHE A 155 33.18 47.84 -41.00
C PHE A 155 34.26 47.05 -40.25
N LEU A 156 35.49 46.97 -40.77
CA LEU A 156 36.61 46.33 -40.08
C LEU A 156 37.20 47.16 -38.92
N PHE A 157 37.12 48.50 -38.96
CA PHE A 157 37.65 49.37 -37.89
C PHE A 157 36.62 49.75 -36.82
N PHE A 158 35.32 49.75 -37.14
CA PHE A 158 34.22 50.06 -36.20
C PHE A 158 33.39 48.81 -35.84
N GLY A 159 33.35 47.81 -36.72
CA GLY A 159 32.74 46.50 -36.49
C GLY A 159 33.71 45.40 -36.03
N SER A 160 35.00 45.73 -35.83
CA SER A 160 35.85 44.98 -34.90
C SER A 160 35.34 45.21 -33.47
N SER A 161 34.29 44.48 -33.11
CA SER A 161 33.59 44.62 -31.84
C SER A 161 34.55 44.66 -30.67
N LYS A 162 34.34 45.61 -29.75
CA LYS A 162 34.80 45.42 -28.36
C LYS A 162 34.32 44.04 -27.92
N SER A 163 35.16 43.27 -27.24
CA SER A 163 34.84 41.91 -26.79
C SER A 163 33.44 41.90 -26.17
N GLY A 164 32.50 41.26 -26.87
CA GLY A 164 31.12 41.17 -26.40
C GLY A 164 31.12 40.45 -25.08
N PHE A 165 30.44 41.01 -24.08
CA PHE A 165 30.26 40.30 -22.83
C PHE A 165 29.50 38.99 -23.11
N THR A 166 30.08 37.86 -22.71
CA THR A 166 29.45 36.54 -22.82
C THR A 166 29.24 35.97 -21.42
N GLY A 167 28.06 35.41 -21.17
CA GLY A 167 27.68 34.93 -19.82
C GLY A 167 28.62 33.86 -19.25
N ASP A 168 29.32 33.13 -20.12
CA ASP A 168 30.33 32.13 -19.74
C ASP A 168 31.57 32.73 -19.06
N GLN A 169 31.77 34.05 -19.13
CA GLN A 169 32.82 34.74 -18.38
C GLN A 169 32.48 34.88 -16.89
N VAL A 170 31.24 34.60 -16.47
CA VAL A 170 30.84 34.54 -15.06
C VAL A 170 30.73 33.08 -14.63
N THR A 171 31.59 32.70 -13.68
CA THR A 171 31.69 31.34 -13.14
C THR A 171 31.16 31.31 -11.72
N MET A 172 30.32 30.31 -11.42
CA MET A 172 29.87 29.97 -10.08
C MET A 172 30.09 28.47 -9.84
N SER A 173 30.36 28.08 -8.60
CA SER A 173 30.43 26.70 -8.13
C SER A 173 29.94 26.63 -6.68
N ILE A 174 29.33 25.51 -6.31
CA ILE A 174 29.05 25.14 -4.92
C ILE A 174 30.17 24.18 -4.50
N GLU A 175 30.68 24.31 -3.28
CA GLU A 175 31.66 23.39 -2.68
C GLU A 175 31.12 22.90 -1.34
N GLY A 176 31.11 21.58 -1.12
CA GLY A 176 30.64 20.94 0.10
C GLY A 176 30.65 19.42 -0.04
N PRO A 177 30.17 18.67 0.97
CA PRO A 177 29.95 17.24 0.84
C PRO A 177 28.69 16.93 0.03
N THR A 178 28.80 16.02 -0.94
CA THR A 178 27.69 15.49 -1.75
C THR A 178 26.92 14.36 -1.04
N GLU A 179 27.34 14.00 0.17
CA GLU A 179 26.78 12.92 0.99
C GLU A 179 26.81 13.38 2.45
N VAL A 180 25.65 13.38 3.13
CA VAL A 180 25.49 13.93 4.49
C VAL A 180 24.59 13.05 5.35
N LYS A 181 24.70 13.22 6.68
CA LYS A 181 23.76 12.64 7.64
C LYS A 181 22.59 13.62 7.90
N SER A 182 21.37 13.10 7.93
CA SER A 182 20.21 13.80 8.49
C SER A 182 20.48 14.18 9.95
N GLY A 183 20.09 15.40 10.31
CA GLY A 183 20.39 16.08 11.58
C GLY A 183 21.82 16.60 11.74
N ALA A 184 22.75 16.35 10.79
CA ALA A 184 24.13 16.84 10.89
C ALA A 184 24.27 18.28 10.39
N GLU A 185 24.93 19.11 11.20
CA GLU A 185 25.33 20.46 10.80
C GLU A 185 26.46 20.41 9.77
N THR A 186 26.22 20.99 8.59
CA THR A 186 27.07 20.89 7.40
C THR A 186 27.33 22.28 6.81
N GLU A 187 28.59 22.56 6.46
CA GLU A 187 29.04 23.80 5.81
C GLU A 187 29.11 23.63 4.29
N PHE A 188 28.63 24.64 3.56
CA PHE A 188 28.71 24.76 2.11
C PHE A 188 29.28 26.13 1.72
N VAL A 189 30.08 26.18 0.65
CA VAL A 189 30.76 27.39 0.19
C VAL A 189 30.50 27.63 -1.28
N ILE A 190 29.69 28.64 -1.58
CA ILE A 190 29.40 29.07 -2.94
C ILE A 190 30.49 30.06 -3.36
N ARG A 191 31.20 29.77 -4.45
CA ARG A 191 32.22 30.67 -5.01
C ARG A 191 31.73 31.26 -6.32
N TYR A 192 31.87 32.58 -6.47
CA TYR A 192 31.49 33.29 -7.70
C TYR A 192 32.60 34.22 -8.16
N LYS A 193 32.78 34.33 -9.48
CA LYS A 193 33.84 35.15 -10.09
C LYS A 193 33.41 35.71 -11.45
N ASN A 194 33.62 37.02 -11.61
CA ASN A 194 33.64 37.69 -12.90
C ASN A 194 35.03 37.50 -13.53
N SER A 195 35.11 36.79 -14.65
CA SER A 195 36.34 36.58 -15.43
C SER A 195 36.35 37.39 -16.74
N SER A 196 35.55 38.46 -16.81
CA SER A 196 35.56 39.42 -17.91
C SER A 196 36.32 40.70 -17.54
N ASP A 197 36.74 41.45 -18.56
CA ASP A 197 37.33 42.80 -18.39
C ASP A 197 36.27 43.90 -18.12
N THR A 198 35.00 43.51 -17.91
CA THR A 198 33.86 44.41 -17.70
C THR A 198 33.33 44.27 -16.27
N PRO A 199 33.10 45.36 -15.51
CA PRO A 199 32.44 45.25 -14.20
C PRO A 199 30.98 44.83 -14.35
N LEU A 200 30.51 43.96 -13.45
CA LEU A 200 29.08 43.76 -13.22
C LEU A 200 28.58 44.97 -12.44
N GLY A 201 27.63 45.73 -12.99
CA GLY A 201 27.08 46.93 -12.38
C GLY A 201 26.09 46.61 -11.25
N THR A 202 25.34 45.51 -11.41
CA THR A 202 24.58 44.85 -10.35
C THR A 202 24.83 43.34 -10.41
N ALA A 203 24.82 42.70 -9.25
CA ALA A 203 24.90 41.27 -9.04
C ALA A 203 24.17 40.91 -7.74
N THR A 204 23.39 39.85 -7.78
CA THR A 204 22.60 39.30 -6.67
C THR A 204 22.68 37.78 -6.74
N LEU A 205 22.82 37.12 -5.59
CA LEU A 205 22.84 35.67 -5.47
C LEU A 205 21.59 35.23 -4.69
N GLU A 206 20.73 34.44 -5.32
CA GLU A 206 19.56 33.80 -4.71
C GLU A 206 19.91 32.33 -4.39
N LEU A 207 19.76 31.95 -3.12
CA LEU A 207 20.03 30.61 -2.59
C LEU A 207 18.69 29.89 -2.33
N ARG A 208 18.42 28.87 -3.16
CA ARG A 208 17.27 27.98 -3.04
C ARG A 208 17.70 26.73 -2.29
N LEU A 209 17.18 26.63 -1.07
CA LEU A 209 17.36 25.49 -0.18
C LEU A 209 16.15 24.56 -0.35
N PRO A 210 16.35 23.24 -0.38
CA PRO A 210 15.27 22.28 -0.53
C PRO A 210 14.47 22.13 0.78
N ASP A 211 13.26 21.58 0.67
CA ASP A 211 12.39 21.32 1.82
C ASP A 211 13.08 20.38 2.83
N GLY A 212 13.04 20.74 4.11
CA GLY A 212 13.73 20.03 5.19
C GLY A 212 15.18 20.47 5.42
N PHE A 213 15.75 21.41 4.67
CA PHE A 213 17.03 22.04 5.01
C PHE A 213 16.86 23.24 5.97
N PHE A 214 17.48 23.15 7.14
CA PHE A 214 17.44 24.19 8.18
C PHE A 214 18.71 25.04 8.17
N LEU A 215 18.66 26.18 7.47
CA LEU A 215 19.73 27.19 7.50
C LEU A 215 19.97 27.67 8.94
N THR A 216 21.24 27.69 9.36
CA THR A 216 21.66 27.99 10.74
C THR A 216 22.58 29.21 10.79
N SER A 217 23.43 29.43 9.79
CA SER A 217 24.20 30.67 9.61
C SER A 217 24.61 30.90 8.16
N SER A 218 24.97 32.15 7.83
CA SER A 218 25.55 32.55 6.54
C SER A 218 26.56 33.69 6.73
N ASP A 219 27.64 33.67 5.96
CA ASP A 219 28.61 34.77 5.80
C ASP A 219 28.96 34.94 4.31
N PRO A 220 28.58 36.06 3.67
CA PRO A 220 27.78 37.17 4.21
C PRO A 220 26.33 36.78 4.57
N GLU A 221 25.71 37.57 5.46
CA GLU A 221 24.31 37.39 5.90
C GLU A 221 23.31 37.55 4.73
N LEU A 222 22.30 36.68 4.69
CA LEU A 222 21.27 36.64 3.65
C LEU A 222 20.02 37.46 4.01
N GLU A 223 19.64 38.39 3.13
CA GLU A 223 18.33 39.04 3.15
C GLU A 223 17.22 37.98 2.95
N ASP A 224 16.20 38.05 3.81
CA ASP A 224 15.09 37.08 3.91
C ASP A 224 15.53 35.60 3.99
N GLY A 225 16.77 35.33 4.43
CA GLY A 225 17.35 33.97 4.51
C GLY A 225 17.78 33.35 3.18
N HIS A 226 17.59 34.05 2.05
CA HIS A 226 17.80 33.50 0.71
C HIS A 226 18.61 34.40 -0.24
N THR A 227 18.68 35.71 -0.02
CA THR A 227 19.21 36.65 -1.02
C THR A 227 20.47 37.38 -0.54
N TYR A 228 21.53 37.38 -1.34
CA TYR A 228 22.72 38.20 -1.09
C TYR A 228 22.88 39.30 -2.16
N MET A 229 22.74 40.56 -1.75
CA MET A 229 23.00 41.73 -2.58
C MET A 229 24.51 42.05 -2.67
N ILE A 230 25.18 41.50 -3.69
CA ILE A 230 26.60 41.73 -3.96
C ILE A 230 26.88 43.13 -4.52
N GLY A 231 25.93 43.68 -5.29
CA GLY A 231 26.07 45.00 -5.90
C GLY A 231 27.06 44.99 -7.06
N SER A 232 28.16 45.76 -6.98
CA SER A 232 29.10 45.93 -8.09
C SER A 232 30.31 45.00 -7.97
N LEU A 233 30.50 44.10 -8.94
CA LEU A 233 31.62 43.15 -8.97
C LEU A 233 32.64 43.56 -10.04
N PRO A 234 33.87 43.99 -9.68
CA PRO A 234 34.84 44.52 -10.64
C PRO A 234 35.33 43.47 -11.64
N PRO A 235 36.02 43.89 -12.74
CA PRO A 235 36.73 42.97 -13.63
C PRO A 235 37.68 42.06 -12.84
N TRP A 236 37.71 40.77 -13.19
CA TRP A 236 38.49 39.74 -12.48
C TRP A 236 38.12 39.57 -10.98
N GLY A 237 37.06 40.22 -10.52
CA GLY A 237 36.56 40.17 -9.14
C GLY A 237 35.95 38.82 -8.78
N ARG A 238 36.12 38.43 -7.52
CA ARG A 238 35.61 37.18 -6.93
C ARG A 238 35.04 37.43 -5.55
N GLY A 239 34.13 36.59 -5.12
CA GLY A 239 33.66 36.50 -3.74
C GLY A 239 33.27 35.07 -3.39
N GLN A 240 32.81 34.89 -2.16
CA GLN A 240 32.21 33.65 -1.68
C GLN A 240 31.03 33.97 -0.77
N LEU A 241 30.14 32.99 -0.63
CA LEU A 241 29.10 32.93 0.38
C LEU A 241 29.24 31.57 1.05
N THR A 242 29.62 31.56 2.33
CA THR A 242 29.60 30.36 3.16
C THR A 242 28.24 30.30 3.86
N PHE A 243 27.60 29.13 3.89
CA PHE A 243 26.38 28.92 4.66
C PHE A 243 26.39 27.54 5.32
N THR A 244 25.80 27.46 6.51
CA THR A 244 25.81 26.27 7.36
C THR A 244 24.40 25.95 7.80
N GLY A 245 24.02 24.67 7.73
CA GLY A 245 22.70 24.19 8.11
C GLY A 245 22.63 22.67 8.20
N SER A 246 21.45 22.13 8.45
CA SER A 246 21.21 20.69 8.61
C SER A 246 19.98 20.24 7.87
N PHE A 247 20.08 19.15 7.11
CA PHE A 247 18.91 18.45 6.57
C PHE A 247 18.20 17.69 7.68
N LEU A 248 16.87 17.68 7.69
CA LEU A 248 16.05 16.71 8.42
C LEU A 248 15.13 16.05 7.39
N SER A 249 15.48 14.83 6.97
CA SER A 249 14.86 14.17 5.81
C SER A 249 14.88 12.64 5.95
N PRO A 250 14.03 11.91 5.19
CA PRO A 250 14.16 10.46 5.05
C PRO A 250 15.54 10.07 4.50
N LEU A 251 16.01 8.88 4.89
CA LEU A 251 17.24 8.32 4.36
C LEU A 251 17.12 7.96 2.87
N ASP A 252 18.26 7.83 2.19
CA ASP A 252 18.40 7.49 0.78
C ASP A 252 17.65 8.45 -0.17
N THR A 253 17.45 9.69 0.27
CA THR A 253 16.91 10.79 -0.55
C THR A 253 18.02 11.65 -1.14
N GLU A 254 17.83 12.10 -2.38
CA GLU A 254 18.68 13.11 -3.04
C GLU A 254 17.99 14.48 -2.98
N HIS A 255 18.76 15.52 -2.65
CA HIS A 255 18.32 16.90 -2.48
C HIS A 255 19.17 17.88 -3.29
N ASP A 256 18.52 18.74 -4.07
CA ASP A 256 19.18 19.78 -4.86
C ASP A 256 19.33 21.09 -4.05
N ILE A 257 20.56 21.51 -3.77
CA ILE A 257 20.85 22.90 -3.41
C ILE A 257 21.07 23.70 -4.70
N GLN A 258 20.21 24.68 -4.96
CA GLN A 258 20.30 25.52 -6.16
C GLN A 258 20.69 26.96 -5.84
N THR A 259 21.57 27.53 -6.66
CA THR A 259 22.00 28.92 -6.60
C THR A 259 21.74 29.61 -7.93
N ILE A 260 21.18 30.82 -7.89
CA ILE A 260 20.90 31.65 -9.05
C ILE A 260 21.64 32.98 -8.90
N PHE A 261 22.72 33.12 -9.65
CA PHE A 261 23.52 34.34 -9.71
C PHE A 261 22.97 35.22 -10.84
N THR A 262 22.18 36.23 -10.47
CA THR A 262 21.55 37.20 -11.39
C THR A 262 22.40 38.47 -11.45
N TYR A 263 22.75 38.95 -12.64
CA TYR A 263 23.68 40.07 -12.80
C TYR A 263 23.50 40.85 -14.11
N ARG A 264 23.99 42.09 -14.10
CA ARG A 264 23.98 42.98 -15.28
C ARG A 264 25.35 43.63 -15.50
N PRO A 265 26.03 43.37 -16.63
CA PRO A 265 27.26 44.07 -17.00
C PRO A 265 27.04 45.58 -17.15
N ALA A 266 27.98 46.40 -16.67
CA ALA A 266 27.82 47.86 -16.64
C ALA A 266 27.72 48.54 -18.03
N ASN A 267 28.04 47.82 -19.11
CA ASN A 267 27.91 48.23 -20.51
C ASN A 267 26.70 47.63 -21.23
N PHE A 268 25.84 46.85 -20.56
CA PHE A 268 24.61 46.27 -21.13
C PHE A 268 23.34 46.79 -20.43
N SER A 269 22.23 46.82 -21.17
CA SER A 269 20.88 47.06 -20.64
C SER A 269 20.22 45.79 -20.12
N SER A 270 20.62 44.62 -20.63
CA SER A 270 20.06 43.31 -20.30
C SER A 270 20.67 42.73 -19.02
N GLU A 271 19.84 41.97 -18.33
CA GLU A 271 20.21 41.12 -17.19
C GLU A 271 20.47 39.69 -17.66
N PHE A 272 21.32 38.97 -16.93
CA PHE A 272 21.77 37.62 -17.22
C PHE A 272 21.71 36.80 -15.93
N GLN A 273 21.56 35.48 -16.06
CA GLN A 273 21.57 34.55 -14.94
C GLN A 273 22.57 33.42 -15.17
N LYS A 274 23.23 32.99 -14.10
CA LYS A 274 23.99 31.74 -14.04
C LYS A 274 23.41 30.90 -12.91
N ILE A 275 22.87 29.73 -13.26
CA ILE A 275 22.34 28.77 -12.29
C ILE A 275 23.43 27.72 -12.00
N THR A 276 23.51 27.25 -10.77
CA THR A 276 24.32 26.09 -10.38
C THR A 276 23.56 25.31 -9.32
N THR A 277 23.40 24.00 -9.55
CA THR A 277 22.77 23.07 -8.63
C THR A 277 23.81 22.05 -8.20
N GLU A 278 23.82 21.69 -6.92
CA GLU A 278 24.62 20.59 -6.36
C GLU A 278 23.65 19.60 -5.70
N GLY A 279 23.73 18.33 -6.10
CA GLY A 279 22.89 17.25 -5.56
C GLY A 279 23.55 16.60 -4.34
N ILE A 280 22.76 16.34 -3.30
CA ILE A 280 23.24 15.86 -1.99
C ILE A 280 22.42 14.66 -1.54
N LEU A 281 23.10 13.54 -1.26
CA LEU A 281 22.51 12.30 -0.77
C LEU A 281 22.45 12.26 0.77
N ILE A 282 21.31 11.84 1.33
CA ILE A 282 21.10 11.65 2.78
C ILE A 282 21.35 10.18 3.16
N SER A 283 22.60 9.79 3.44
CA SER A 283 23.01 8.38 3.60
C SER A 283 22.96 7.82 5.04
N GLY A 284 22.45 8.60 6.00
CA GLY A 284 22.30 8.15 7.40
C GLY A 284 21.78 9.26 8.30
N SER A 285 21.78 9.04 9.63
CA SER A 285 21.35 10.04 10.62
C SER A 285 22.38 10.25 11.73
N VAL A 286 22.25 11.36 12.47
CA VAL A 286 22.90 11.63 13.77
C VAL A 286 22.17 10.97 14.94
N ILE A 287 20.94 10.51 14.75
CA ILE A 287 20.26 9.65 15.72
C ILE A 287 20.67 8.20 15.46
N GLU A 288 21.15 7.52 16.49
CA GLU A 288 21.48 6.09 16.49
C GLU A 288 20.54 5.30 17.39
N ILE A 289 20.26 4.05 17.03
CA ILE A 289 19.54 3.06 17.85
C ILE A 289 20.30 1.72 17.82
N GLU A 290 20.31 1.03 18.96
CA GLU A 290 20.88 -0.30 19.16
C GLU A 290 19.82 -1.18 19.82
N ALA A 291 19.64 -2.41 19.33
CA ALA A 291 18.68 -3.37 19.88
C ALA A 291 19.42 -4.57 20.50
N ILE A 292 19.20 -4.80 21.79
CA ILE A 292 19.84 -5.84 22.59
C ILE A 292 18.78 -6.83 23.08
N GLY A 293 19.10 -8.12 23.02
CA GLY A 293 18.35 -9.21 23.66
C GLY A 293 19.30 -10.31 24.15
N PRO A 294 18.79 -11.34 24.84
CA PRO A 294 19.60 -12.50 25.23
C PRO A 294 20.02 -13.33 24.01
N GLU A 295 21.19 -13.97 24.04
CA GLU A 295 21.64 -14.83 22.93
C GLU A 295 20.69 -16.02 22.68
N LYS A 296 20.11 -16.57 23.76
CA LYS A 296 19.22 -17.74 23.74
C LYS A 296 18.10 -17.58 24.75
N SER A 297 16.94 -18.18 24.47
CA SER A 297 15.84 -18.31 25.45
C SER A 297 15.06 -19.63 25.24
N LEU A 298 14.16 -19.96 26.16
CA LEU A 298 13.16 -21.02 26.01
C LEU A 298 11.75 -20.40 25.97
N PRO A 299 10.78 -21.00 25.25
CA PRO A 299 9.38 -20.64 25.33
C PRO A 299 8.87 -20.48 26.76
N GLY A 300 8.13 -19.41 27.04
CA GLY A 300 7.60 -19.07 28.36
C GLY A 300 8.61 -18.56 29.41
N ASP A 301 9.91 -18.50 29.11
CA ASP A 301 10.87 -17.82 29.99
C ASP A 301 10.81 -16.31 29.73
N GLN A 302 10.90 -15.51 30.80
CA GLN A 302 10.81 -14.05 30.74
C GLN A 302 12.07 -13.46 30.06
N VAL A 303 11.85 -12.62 29.04
CA VAL A 303 12.87 -12.02 28.19
C VAL A 303 12.75 -10.50 28.24
N GLU A 304 13.87 -9.81 28.41
CA GLU A 304 13.97 -8.36 28.24
C GLU A 304 14.67 -8.06 26.90
N LEU A 305 14.01 -7.28 26.05
CA LEU A 305 14.61 -6.59 24.91
C LEU A 305 14.90 -5.14 25.34
N THR A 306 16.05 -4.59 24.97
CA THR A 306 16.43 -3.20 25.26
C THR A 306 16.79 -2.48 23.98
N PHE A 307 16.13 -1.35 23.71
CA PHE A 307 16.43 -0.43 22.61
C PHE A 307 17.14 0.80 23.16
N ASN A 308 18.47 0.84 23.05
CA ASN A 308 19.28 2.00 23.44
C ASN A 308 19.26 3.02 22.29
N TYR A 309 19.17 4.31 22.59
CA TYR A 309 19.25 5.37 21.58
C TYR A 309 20.17 6.51 21.98
N ARG A 310 20.74 7.20 20.99
CA ARG A 310 21.66 8.34 21.17
C ARG A 310 21.51 9.39 20.07
N ASN A 311 21.64 10.65 20.42
CA ASN A 311 21.82 11.77 19.49
C ASN A 311 23.29 12.17 19.45
N ASP A 312 23.98 12.02 18.32
CA ASP A 312 25.39 12.41 18.15
C ASP A 312 25.60 13.85 17.67
N SER A 313 24.53 14.62 17.50
CA SER A 313 24.63 16.03 17.12
C SER A 313 24.80 16.97 18.32
N ASN A 314 25.26 18.18 18.00
CA ASN A 314 25.30 19.34 18.88
C ASN A 314 23.94 20.05 19.03
N ARG A 315 22.84 19.47 18.52
CA ARG A 315 21.49 20.07 18.47
C ARG A 315 20.47 19.19 19.19
N GLN A 316 19.43 19.81 19.74
CA GLN A 316 18.24 19.05 20.16
C GLN A 316 17.49 18.57 18.91
N ILE A 317 16.87 17.39 18.99
CA ILE A 317 16.01 16.88 17.92
C ILE A 317 14.64 16.56 18.51
N GLU A 318 13.61 17.12 17.90
CA GLU A 318 12.24 17.16 18.41
C GLU A 318 11.34 16.11 17.74
N ASN A 319 10.17 15.86 18.34
CA ASN A 319 9.18 14.88 17.89
C ASN A 319 9.72 13.46 17.65
N ILE A 320 10.79 13.07 18.36
CA ILE A 320 11.38 11.74 18.25
C ILE A 320 10.41 10.67 18.76
N ALA A 321 10.29 9.58 18.02
CA ALA A 321 9.60 8.36 18.43
C ALA A 321 10.43 7.11 18.13
N ILE A 322 10.18 6.05 18.90
CA ILE A 322 10.63 4.68 18.59
C ILE A 322 9.39 3.85 18.21
N VAL A 323 9.53 3.05 17.15
CA VAL A 323 8.54 2.09 16.67
C VAL A 323 9.21 0.72 16.56
N ALA A 324 8.82 -0.20 17.43
CA ALA A 324 9.23 -1.61 17.36
C ALA A 324 8.29 -2.42 16.47
N SER A 325 8.80 -3.53 15.94
CA SER A 325 7.99 -4.56 15.26
C SER A 325 8.45 -5.93 15.74
N TYR A 326 7.54 -6.63 16.41
CA TYR A 326 7.77 -7.97 16.96
C TYR A 326 7.34 -9.05 15.96
N PRO A 327 8.08 -10.16 15.88
CA PRO A 327 7.60 -11.37 15.23
C PRO A 327 6.48 -12.01 16.08
N PRO A 328 5.48 -12.70 15.50
CA PRO A 328 4.34 -13.27 16.24
C PRO A 328 4.74 -14.24 17.37
N GLU A 329 5.94 -14.83 17.30
CA GLU A 329 6.56 -15.67 18.32
C GLU A 329 6.86 -14.94 19.65
N PHE A 330 6.96 -13.61 19.66
CA PHE A 330 7.26 -12.83 20.87
C PHE A 330 6.02 -12.11 21.39
N ILE A 331 5.64 -12.42 22.64
CA ILE A 331 4.48 -11.84 23.32
C ILE A 331 5.00 -10.78 24.30
N PRO A 332 4.90 -9.48 24.00
CA PRO A 332 5.25 -8.43 24.96
C PRO A 332 4.21 -8.38 26.09
N GLU A 333 4.67 -8.07 27.30
CA GLU A 333 3.83 -8.01 28.52
C GLU A 333 3.95 -6.68 29.27
N SER A 334 5.02 -5.91 29.06
CA SER A 334 5.19 -4.55 29.61
C SER A 334 6.39 -3.83 29.00
N SER A 335 6.46 -2.50 29.14
CA SER A 335 7.64 -1.70 28.79
C SER A 335 7.99 -0.65 29.85
N GLU A 336 9.27 -0.27 29.92
CA GLU A 336 9.77 0.90 30.66
C GLU A 336 10.65 1.77 29.71
N PRO A 337 10.26 3.03 29.40
CA PRO A 337 9.02 3.70 29.80
C PRO A 337 7.76 3.01 29.27
N THR A 338 6.60 3.34 29.84
CA THR A 338 5.30 2.87 29.34
C THR A 338 5.14 3.26 27.88
N ALA A 339 4.67 2.33 27.05
CA ALA A 339 4.36 2.57 25.65
C ALA A 339 3.19 3.55 25.49
N SER A 340 3.06 4.05 24.26
CA SER A 340 1.98 4.94 23.83
C SER A 340 0.75 4.15 23.35
N ASP A 341 0.88 2.83 23.27
CA ASP A 341 -0.07 1.86 22.74
C ASP A 341 -0.08 0.56 23.57
N ASP A 342 -1.18 -0.19 23.53
CA ASP A 342 -1.35 -1.43 24.32
C ASP A 342 -0.57 -2.64 23.75
N SER A 343 0.04 -2.55 22.56
CA SER A 343 0.90 -3.62 22.01
C SER A 343 2.37 -3.50 22.45
N TYR A 344 2.70 -2.46 23.21
CA TYR A 344 4.07 -2.11 23.62
C TYR A 344 5.02 -1.90 22.44
N SER A 345 4.57 -1.22 21.39
CA SER A 345 5.34 -1.05 20.13
C SER A 345 5.78 0.38 19.85
N ILE A 346 5.16 1.40 20.46
CA ILE A 346 5.38 2.82 20.13
C ILE A 346 5.75 3.62 21.39
N TRP A 347 6.81 4.43 21.31
CA TRP A 347 7.17 5.40 22.35
C TRP A 347 7.45 6.76 21.75
N HIS A 348 6.59 7.74 22.00
CA HIS A 348 6.90 9.15 21.75
C HIS A 348 7.86 9.65 22.82
N LEU A 349 9.12 9.90 22.42
CA LEU A 349 10.19 10.36 23.30
C LEU A 349 10.22 11.90 23.42
N GLY A 350 9.60 12.61 22.47
CA GLY A 350 9.56 14.07 22.45
C GLY A 350 10.88 14.65 21.96
N THR A 351 11.65 15.28 22.85
CA THR A 351 12.92 15.93 22.49
C THR A 351 14.11 15.14 23.01
N VAL A 352 15.05 14.80 22.12
CA VAL A 352 16.36 14.24 22.50
C VAL A 352 17.40 15.36 22.43
N GLU A 353 17.93 15.73 23.59
CA GLU A 353 18.95 16.77 23.79
C GLU A 353 20.26 16.50 23.00
N PRO A 354 21.12 17.52 22.78
CA PRO A 354 22.47 17.34 22.23
C PRO A 354 23.27 16.31 23.04
N TYR A 355 23.88 15.34 22.37
CA TYR A 355 24.60 14.22 23.02
C TYR A 355 23.76 13.39 24.01
N GLY A 356 22.43 13.52 23.93
CA GLY A 356 21.47 12.83 24.78
C GLY A 356 21.39 11.33 24.50
N THR A 357 21.16 10.54 25.55
CA THR A 357 20.99 9.08 25.50
C THR A 357 19.75 8.65 26.26
N GLY A 358 19.16 7.52 25.86
CA GLY A 358 18.13 6.85 26.64
C GLY A 358 18.00 5.39 26.24
N SER A 359 17.05 4.70 26.88
CA SER A 359 16.74 3.29 26.64
C SER A 359 15.25 3.03 26.80
N VAL A 360 14.68 2.26 25.88
CA VAL A 360 13.39 1.60 26.06
C VAL A 360 13.64 0.13 26.39
N LYS A 361 12.98 -0.38 27.44
CA LYS A 361 12.98 -1.80 27.82
C LYS A 361 11.63 -2.39 27.54
N VAL A 362 11.59 -3.61 27.00
CA VAL A 362 10.37 -4.37 26.74
C VAL A 362 10.52 -5.75 27.34
N THR A 363 9.65 -6.08 28.29
CA THR A 363 9.56 -7.40 28.90
C THR A 363 8.47 -8.20 28.20
N GLY A 364 8.78 -9.43 27.82
CA GLY A 364 7.84 -10.38 27.23
C GLY A 364 8.29 -11.83 27.39
N ALA A 365 7.67 -12.73 26.65
CA ALA A 365 8.06 -14.14 26.58
C ALA A 365 7.85 -14.71 25.18
N PHE A 366 8.60 -15.75 24.82
CA PHE A 366 8.39 -16.46 23.56
C PHE A 366 7.25 -17.49 23.67
N ALA A 367 6.47 -17.60 22.61
CA ALA A 367 5.34 -18.51 22.48
C ALA A 367 5.76 -20.00 22.50
N SER A 368 4.86 -20.90 22.90
CA SER A 368 5.09 -22.34 23.12
C SER A 368 5.62 -23.09 21.91
N GLU A 369 5.26 -22.61 20.72
CA GLU A 369 5.61 -23.10 19.39
C GLU A 369 6.84 -22.39 18.78
N ALA A 370 7.32 -21.32 19.39
CA ALA A 370 8.47 -20.56 18.92
C ALA A 370 9.77 -21.39 19.01
N HIS A 371 10.58 -21.34 17.96
CA HIS A 371 11.85 -22.06 17.86
C HIS A 371 12.75 -21.45 16.78
N GLY A 372 14.08 -21.62 16.91
CA GLY A 372 15.05 -21.09 15.97
C GLY A 372 15.36 -19.60 16.22
N ASN A 373 15.89 -18.91 15.21
CA ASN A 373 16.26 -17.51 15.34
C ASN A 373 15.01 -16.62 15.18
N VAL A 374 14.63 -15.94 16.26
CA VAL A 374 13.49 -15.02 16.29
C VAL A 374 14.04 -13.59 16.42
N THR A 375 13.69 -12.73 15.47
CA THR A 375 14.26 -11.38 15.34
C THR A 375 13.18 -10.31 15.52
N ALA A 376 13.34 -9.46 16.53
CA ALA A 376 12.57 -8.22 16.67
C ALA A 376 13.33 -7.06 16.02
N THR A 377 12.61 -6.17 15.33
CA THR A 377 13.18 -4.97 14.71
C THR A 377 12.68 -3.71 15.42
N THR A 378 13.44 -2.62 15.34
CA THR A 378 13.06 -1.34 15.92
C THR A 378 13.59 -0.19 15.07
N LYS A 379 12.77 0.85 14.92
CA LYS A 379 13.07 2.06 14.17
C LYS A 379 12.98 3.25 15.09
N ILE A 380 13.97 4.13 15.03
CA ILE A 380 13.89 5.46 15.62
C ILE A 380 13.76 6.48 14.50
N GLY A 381 12.99 7.53 14.74
CA GLY A 381 12.64 8.53 13.74
C GLY A 381 12.00 9.74 14.38
N TYR A 382 11.57 10.70 13.56
CA TYR A 382 10.78 11.85 13.99
C TYR A 382 9.37 11.78 13.38
N THR A 383 8.40 12.35 14.08
CA THR A 383 7.07 12.63 13.52
C THR A 383 7.09 13.99 12.81
N ASP A 384 6.67 14.01 11.54
CA ASP A 384 6.64 15.23 10.72
C ASP A 384 5.40 16.10 10.94
N ALA A 385 5.32 17.23 10.21
CA ALA A 385 4.21 18.19 10.31
C ALA A 385 2.87 17.69 9.77
N THR A 386 2.82 16.48 9.21
CA THR A 386 1.62 15.76 8.76
C THR A 386 1.34 14.50 9.60
N GLU A 387 1.97 14.42 10.79
CA GLU A 387 1.87 13.32 11.75
C GLU A 387 2.44 11.97 11.25
N ASN A 388 3.19 11.97 10.14
CA ASN A 388 3.84 10.77 9.61
C ASN A 388 5.18 10.48 10.30
N PHE A 389 5.46 9.19 10.57
CA PHE A 389 6.73 8.76 11.16
C PHE A 389 7.81 8.58 10.09
N VAL A 390 8.86 9.41 10.15
CA VAL A 390 10.02 9.35 9.27
C VAL A 390 11.17 8.65 10.00
N ALA A 391 11.45 7.41 9.60
CA ALA A 391 12.57 6.64 10.15
C ALA A 391 13.93 7.30 9.86
N GLN A 392 14.86 7.15 10.81
CA GLN A 392 16.19 7.77 10.81
C GLN A 392 17.32 6.78 11.13
N ALA A 393 17.01 5.71 11.89
CA ALA A 393 17.87 4.54 12.03
C ALA A 393 17.02 3.30 12.36
N GLU A 394 17.54 2.12 12.04
CA GLU A 394 16.92 0.82 12.28
C GLU A 394 17.92 -0.13 12.95
N ALA A 395 17.46 -0.92 13.92
CA ALA A 395 18.23 -1.96 14.59
C ALA A 395 17.40 -3.23 14.78
N SER A 396 18.06 -4.36 15.06
CA SER A 396 17.38 -5.64 15.29
C SER A 396 18.05 -6.46 16.38
N ALA A 397 17.23 -7.04 17.27
CA ALA A 397 17.67 -8.00 18.27
C ALA A 397 17.23 -9.39 17.84
N THR A 398 18.17 -10.34 17.74
CA THR A 398 17.89 -11.74 17.37
C THR A 398 18.20 -12.65 18.56
N VAL A 399 17.23 -13.48 18.93
CA VAL A 399 17.33 -14.48 20.00
C VAL A 399 17.20 -15.88 19.40
N GLU A 400 18.09 -16.81 19.76
CA GLU A 400 17.91 -18.23 19.43
C GLU A 400 16.95 -18.86 20.44
N VAL A 401 15.69 -19.04 20.05
CA VAL A 401 14.66 -19.71 20.84
C VAL A 401 14.87 -21.22 20.73
N LEU A 402 15.24 -21.83 21.85
CA LEU A 402 15.41 -23.27 21.98
C LEU A 402 14.02 -23.95 21.99
N GLN A 403 13.87 -25.05 21.25
CA GLN A 403 12.59 -25.76 21.17
C GLN A 403 12.07 -26.17 22.56
N GLY A 404 10.80 -25.85 22.84
CA GLY A 404 10.14 -26.20 24.10
C GLY A 404 9.97 -27.71 24.31
N GLU A 405 9.77 -28.12 25.56
CA GLU A 405 9.46 -29.53 25.89
C GLU A 405 7.99 -29.87 25.58
N LEU A 406 7.07 -28.97 25.92
CA LEU A 406 5.67 -29.02 25.48
C LEU A 406 5.45 -27.91 24.45
N VAL A 407 5.07 -28.28 23.24
CA VAL A 407 4.55 -27.36 22.22
C VAL A 407 3.04 -27.48 22.23
N ALA A 408 2.34 -26.35 22.28
CA ALA A 408 0.89 -26.29 22.12
C ALA A 408 0.53 -25.14 21.16
N ALA A 409 -0.26 -25.44 20.14
CA ALA A 409 -0.62 -24.51 19.07
C ALA A 409 -2.12 -24.57 18.77
N MET A 410 -2.71 -23.40 18.49
CA MET A 410 -4.15 -23.23 18.29
C MET A 410 -4.50 -23.06 16.81
N VAL A 411 -5.68 -23.52 16.42
CA VAL A 411 -6.26 -23.31 15.09
C VAL A 411 -7.72 -22.89 15.27
N LEU A 412 -8.11 -21.77 14.65
CA LEU A 412 -9.48 -21.27 14.57
C LEU A 412 -10.00 -21.42 13.13
N ASN A 413 -11.14 -22.08 12.95
CA ASN A 413 -11.81 -22.30 11.67
C ASN A 413 -10.90 -22.91 10.57
N GLY A 414 -9.90 -23.70 10.98
CA GLY A 414 -8.92 -24.33 10.09
C GLY A 414 -7.69 -23.46 9.76
N ARG A 415 -7.52 -22.30 10.39
CA ARG A 415 -6.37 -21.39 10.23
C ARG A 415 -5.67 -21.11 11.57
N SER A 416 -4.35 -20.95 11.56
CA SER A 416 -3.54 -20.62 12.75
C SER A 416 -3.15 -19.15 12.84
N ASN A 417 -3.72 -18.29 11.98
CA ASN A 417 -3.46 -16.86 11.91
C ASN A 417 -4.73 -16.04 12.13
N ASP A 418 -4.52 -14.74 12.36
CA ASP A 418 -5.57 -13.73 12.44
C ASP A 418 -6.51 -13.77 11.23
N GLN A 419 -7.79 -13.50 11.49
CA GLN A 419 -8.83 -13.69 10.48
C GLN A 419 -10.10 -12.87 10.79
N ALA A 420 -10.82 -12.53 9.72
CA ALA A 420 -12.15 -11.96 9.79
C ALA A 420 -13.21 -13.04 10.12
N VAL A 421 -14.14 -12.74 11.02
CA VAL A 421 -15.31 -13.57 11.41
C VAL A 421 -16.58 -12.71 11.44
N ARG A 422 -17.77 -13.31 11.42
CA ARG A 422 -19.06 -12.59 11.44
C ARG A 422 -19.84 -12.78 12.74
N LEU A 423 -20.70 -11.82 13.03
CA LEU A 423 -21.78 -12.00 14.02
C LEU A 423 -22.61 -13.24 13.65
N GLY A 424 -22.90 -14.08 14.65
CA GLY A 424 -23.59 -15.37 14.49
C GLY A 424 -22.73 -16.55 14.02
N ASP A 425 -21.43 -16.36 13.71
CA ASP A 425 -20.55 -17.48 13.35
C ASP A 425 -20.36 -18.47 14.52
N GLN A 426 -20.30 -19.76 14.20
CA GLN A 426 -19.86 -20.81 15.12
C GLN A 426 -18.34 -20.99 15.03
N LEU A 427 -17.59 -20.35 15.92
CA LEU A 427 -16.13 -20.42 15.95
C LEU A 427 -15.67 -21.81 16.41
N ARG A 428 -14.90 -22.50 15.56
CA ARG A 428 -14.41 -23.86 15.79
C ARG A 428 -12.92 -23.84 16.09
N TYR A 429 -12.57 -24.22 17.31
CA TYR A 429 -11.20 -24.23 17.81
C TYR A 429 -10.66 -25.67 17.89
N SER A 430 -9.43 -25.86 17.41
CA SER A 430 -8.65 -27.08 17.60
C SER A 430 -7.33 -26.71 18.28
N ILE A 431 -7.09 -27.30 19.45
CA ILE A 431 -5.85 -27.15 20.23
C ILE A 431 -5.03 -28.41 19.98
N SER A 432 -3.85 -28.28 19.38
CA SER A 432 -2.86 -29.36 19.32
C SER A 432 -1.86 -29.20 20.46
N TYR A 433 -1.42 -30.31 21.07
CA TYR A 433 -0.33 -30.31 22.04
C TYR A 433 0.57 -31.54 21.85
N ARG A 434 1.89 -31.37 22.00
CA ARG A 434 2.90 -32.41 21.76
C ARG A 434 4.11 -32.27 22.67
N ASN A 435 4.56 -33.38 23.25
CA ASN A 435 5.84 -33.44 23.94
C ASN A 435 6.98 -33.63 22.94
N THR A 436 7.69 -32.54 22.64
CA THR A 436 8.92 -32.52 21.83
C THR A 436 10.18 -32.77 22.66
N GLY A 437 10.05 -32.85 23.99
CA GLY A 437 11.09 -33.28 24.90
C GLY A 437 11.38 -34.79 24.87
N LYS A 438 12.49 -35.19 25.50
CA LYS A 438 12.87 -36.60 25.72
C LYS A 438 12.43 -37.14 27.08
N ALA A 439 12.07 -36.24 27.99
CA ALA A 439 11.57 -36.55 29.31
C ALA A 439 10.05 -36.71 29.29
N SER A 440 9.53 -37.44 30.27
CA SER A 440 8.08 -37.59 30.47
C SER A 440 7.50 -36.40 31.23
N LEU A 441 6.55 -35.71 30.62
CA LEU A 441 5.87 -34.57 31.24
C LEU A 441 4.70 -35.06 32.09
N GLY A 442 4.43 -34.42 33.23
CA GLY A 442 3.43 -34.88 34.19
C GLY A 442 2.60 -33.76 34.83
N ASN A 443 1.35 -34.11 35.14
CA ASN A 443 0.34 -33.23 35.73
C ASN A 443 0.17 -31.92 34.94
N ILE A 444 -0.09 -32.05 33.63
CA ILE A 444 -0.29 -30.93 32.71
C ILE A 444 -1.69 -30.32 32.93
N LYS A 445 -1.76 -28.99 32.91
CA LYS A 445 -2.99 -28.21 32.73
C LYS A 445 -2.91 -27.56 31.35
N VAL A 446 -3.96 -27.70 30.54
CA VAL A 446 -4.16 -26.92 29.32
C VAL A 446 -5.35 -26.00 29.56
N SER A 447 -5.18 -24.72 29.31
CA SER A 447 -6.24 -23.72 29.33
C SER A 447 -6.29 -23.01 27.97
N VAL A 448 -7.47 -22.60 27.51
CA VAL A 448 -7.60 -21.54 26.51
C VAL A 448 -8.33 -20.36 27.15
N GLN A 449 -7.77 -19.17 26.98
CA GLN A 449 -8.42 -17.91 27.30
C GLN A 449 -8.97 -17.32 25.99
N LEU A 450 -10.25 -16.96 25.97
CA LEU A 450 -10.86 -16.18 24.90
C LEU A 450 -11.32 -14.83 25.49
N ASN A 451 -10.68 -13.74 25.08
CA ASN A 451 -10.99 -12.38 25.52
C ASN A 451 -11.60 -11.59 24.37
N SER A 452 -12.84 -11.14 24.50
CA SER A 452 -13.40 -10.16 23.58
C SER A 452 -12.89 -8.76 23.90
N SER A 453 -12.75 -7.92 22.87
CA SER A 453 -12.61 -6.49 23.01
C SER A 453 -13.72 -5.83 22.17
N PRO A 454 -14.65 -5.06 22.78
CA PRO A 454 -14.89 -4.87 24.22
C PRO A 454 -15.18 -6.16 25.03
N GLU A 455 -15.09 -6.09 26.36
CA GLU A 455 -15.14 -7.26 27.26
C GLU A 455 -16.52 -7.97 27.36
N THR A 456 -17.60 -7.42 26.78
CA THR A 456 -18.97 -7.87 27.08
C THR A 456 -19.67 -8.57 25.90
N GLY A 457 -20.45 -9.62 26.17
CA GLY A 457 -21.53 -10.08 25.26
C GLY A 457 -21.18 -10.79 23.95
N LEU A 458 -19.94 -10.77 23.44
CA LEU A 458 -19.64 -11.32 22.10
C LEU A 458 -19.85 -12.85 21.98
N ILE A 459 -19.47 -13.64 23.00
CA ILE A 459 -19.57 -15.11 22.98
C ILE A 459 -20.80 -15.61 23.76
N LEU A 460 -21.57 -16.50 23.13
CA LEU A 460 -22.69 -17.21 23.74
C LEU A 460 -22.20 -18.45 24.53
N TRP A 461 -21.56 -18.20 25.67
CA TRP A 461 -20.94 -19.23 26.54
C TRP A 461 -21.89 -20.35 27.02
N ASN A 462 -23.20 -20.12 26.98
CA ASN A 462 -24.24 -21.11 27.26
C ASN A 462 -24.39 -22.19 26.16
N GLU A 463 -23.79 -21.98 24.99
CA GLU A 463 -23.81 -22.86 23.81
C GLU A 463 -22.40 -23.37 23.44
N LEU A 464 -21.46 -23.35 24.40
CA LEU A 464 -20.14 -24.00 24.29
C LEU A 464 -20.29 -25.52 24.04
N GLU A 465 -19.81 -25.99 22.89
CA GLU A 465 -19.67 -27.41 22.56
C GLU A 465 -18.24 -27.88 22.87
N ASP A 466 -18.03 -28.74 23.87
CA ASP A 466 -16.74 -29.36 24.20
C ASP A 466 -16.94 -30.81 24.66
N GLU A 467 -16.48 -31.79 23.86
CA GLU A 467 -16.56 -33.21 24.21
C GLU A 467 -15.70 -33.57 25.44
N SER A 468 -14.63 -32.83 25.71
CA SER A 468 -13.72 -33.05 26.84
C SER A 468 -14.23 -32.46 28.16
N ASN A 469 -15.36 -31.74 28.16
CA ASN A 469 -16.03 -31.22 29.37
C ASN A 469 -15.09 -30.39 30.28
N GLY A 470 -14.41 -29.43 29.66
CA GLY A 470 -13.52 -28.45 30.27
C GLY A 470 -14.20 -27.58 31.32
N GLN A 471 -13.40 -27.03 32.23
CA GLN A 471 -13.88 -26.16 33.30
C GLN A 471 -13.88 -24.72 32.79
N LEU A 472 -15.04 -24.22 32.38
CA LEU A 472 -15.24 -22.82 32.03
C LEU A 472 -15.31 -21.94 33.28
N ASN A 473 -14.51 -20.88 33.31
CA ASN A 473 -14.56 -19.81 34.29
C ASN A 473 -13.93 -18.54 33.69
N ASP A 474 -14.67 -17.43 33.62
CA ASP A 474 -14.13 -16.10 33.30
C ASP A 474 -13.37 -16.03 31.95
N GLY A 475 -14.08 -16.36 30.86
CA GLY A 475 -13.53 -16.46 29.50
C GLY A 475 -12.55 -17.62 29.26
N ARG A 476 -12.17 -18.36 30.32
CA ARG A 476 -11.17 -19.43 30.28
C ARG A 476 -11.80 -20.81 30.35
N ILE A 477 -11.54 -21.66 29.36
CA ILE A 477 -11.80 -23.10 29.42
C ILE A 477 -10.53 -23.80 29.92
N THR A 478 -10.63 -24.73 30.88
CA THR A 478 -9.46 -25.44 31.44
C THR A 478 -9.67 -26.95 31.50
N TRP A 479 -8.72 -27.70 30.94
CA TRP A 479 -8.66 -29.16 30.97
C TRP A 479 -7.49 -29.65 31.82
N THR A 480 -7.72 -30.71 32.57
CA THR A 480 -6.73 -31.39 33.42
C THR A 480 -6.88 -32.90 33.27
N SER A 481 -6.05 -33.67 33.97
CA SER A 481 -6.18 -35.14 34.10
C SER A 481 -7.55 -35.65 34.60
N LYS A 482 -8.43 -34.77 35.12
CA LYS A 482 -9.83 -35.09 35.46
C LYS A 482 -10.76 -35.13 34.24
N GLN A 483 -10.44 -34.35 33.21
CA GLN A 483 -11.16 -34.24 31.94
C GLN A 483 -10.53 -35.20 30.92
N ILE A 484 -9.25 -35.00 30.65
CA ILE A 484 -8.48 -35.67 29.61
C ILE A 484 -7.37 -36.49 30.31
N PRO A 485 -7.53 -37.82 30.48
CA PRO A 485 -6.63 -38.61 31.32
C PRO A 485 -5.15 -38.62 30.90
N SER A 486 -4.83 -38.40 29.62
CA SER A 486 -3.44 -38.29 29.13
C SER A 486 -2.72 -37.05 29.68
N LEU A 487 -3.42 -35.97 30.05
CA LEU A 487 -2.82 -34.82 30.73
C LEU A 487 -2.25 -35.16 32.13
N ALA A 488 -2.50 -36.37 32.65
CA ALA A 488 -1.81 -36.86 33.85
C ALA A 488 -0.31 -37.08 33.60
N ARG A 489 0.05 -37.59 32.43
CA ARG A 489 1.42 -37.92 32.02
C ARG A 489 1.48 -38.11 30.50
N ILE A 490 2.32 -37.32 29.84
CA ILE A 490 2.59 -37.36 28.39
C ILE A 490 4.04 -37.84 28.23
N GLU A 491 4.23 -38.99 27.57
CA GLU A 491 5.57 -39.53 27.29
C GLU A 491 6.27 -38.75 26.16
N ALA A 492 7.56 -39.02 25.91
CA ALA A 492 8.29 -38.39 24.80
C ALA A 492 7.63 -38.70 23.44
N ASP A 493 7.57 -37.71 22.55
CA ASP A 493 6.90 -37.75 21.24
C ASP A 493 5.37 -37.99 21.27
N GLU A 494 4.73 -38.09 22.46
CA GLU A 494 3.27 -38.22 22.59
C GLU A 494 2.56 -36.88 22.37
N GLU A 495 1.40 -36.94 21.72
CA GLU A 495 0.60 -35.80 21.27
C GLU A 495 -0.90 -36.02 21.52
N GLY A 496 -1.65 -34.93 21.52
CA GLY A 496 -3.10 -34.94 21.65
C GLY A 496 -3.75 -33.71 21.04
N VAL A 497 -5.07 -33.78 20.88
CA VAL A 497 -5.91 -32.72 20.34
C VAL A 497 -7.10 -32.49 21.27
N ILE A 498 -7.50 -31.24 21.44
CA ILE A 498 -8.73 -30.84 22.12
C ILE A 498 -9.52 -29.97 21.14
N GLU A 499 -10.76 -30.36 20.84
CA GLU A 499 -11.64 -29.62 19.94
C GLU A 499 -12.84 -29.07 20.72
N PHE A 500 -13.18 -27.81 20.47
CA PHE A 500 -14.38 -27.18 21.02
C PHE A 500 -14.94 -26.13 20.05
N SER A 501 -16.19 -25.69 20.24
CA SER A 501 -16.74 -24.56 19.50
C SER A 501 -17.60 -23.64 20.37
N VAL A 502 -17.62 -22.36 20.01
CA VAL A 502 -18.45 -21.33 20.64
C VAL A 502 -19.14 -20.48 19.57
N PRO A 503 -20.47 -20.23 19.66
CA PRO A 503 -21.13 -19.29 18.77
C PRO A 503 -20.97 -17.85 19.25
N LEU A 504 -20.87 -16.93 18.28
CA LEU A 504 -20.93 -15.49 18.52
C LEU A 504 -22.38 -15.00 18.56
N SER A 505 -22.62 -13.87 19.23
CA SER A 505 -23.89 -13.15 19.11
C SER A 505 -24.20 -12.85 17.64
N ALA A 506 -25.44 -13.07 17.21
CA ALA A 506 -25.95 -12.64 15.91
C ALA A 506 -26.51 -11.20 15.94
N GLU A 507 -26.81 -10.66 17.13
CA GLU A 507 -27.19 -9.25 17.29
C GLU A 507 -25.93 -8.39 17.41
N PRO A 508 -25.83 -7.26 16.68
CA PRO A 508 -24.71 -6.32 16.82
C PRO A 508 -24.74 -5.69 18.23
N PRO A 509 -23.61 -5.68 18.95
CA PRO A 509 -23.58 -5.16 20.32
C PRO A 509 -23.85 -3.66 20.44
N THR A 510 -24.28 -3.23 21.64
CA THR A 510 -24.63 -1.83 21.91
C THR A 510 -23.44 -0.89 22.15
N GLU A 511 -22.21 -1.39 22.28
CA GLU A 511 -21.02 -0.55 22.50
C GLU A 511 -20.30 -0.29 21.17
N THR A 512 -20.14 0.98 20.82
CA THR A 512 -19.51 1.43 19.59
C THR A 512 -18.00 1.23 19.61
N GLY A 513 -17.46 0.51 18.63
CA GLY A 513 -16.03 0.30 18.45
C GLY A 513 -15.79 -0.82 17.44
N ASN A 514 -14.53 -1.15 17.18
CA ASN A 514 -14.17 -2.33 16.38
C ASN A 514 -14.19 -3.55 17.29
N TRP A 515 -15.01 -4.55 17.00
CA TRP A 515 -15.11 -5.74 17.84
C TRP A 515 -14.13 -6.82 17.41
N SER A 516 -13.55 -7.50 18.40
CA SER A 516 -12.60 -8.59 18.15
C SER A 516 -12.60 -9.61 19.28
N LEU A 517 -12.02 -10.77 19.00
CA LEU A 517 -11.82 -11.85 19.96
C LEU A 517 -10.38 -12.37 19.87
N THR A 518 -9.59 -12.12 20.91
CA THR A 518 -8.22 -12.63 21.03
C THR A 518 -8.24 -13.93 21.82
N GLY A 519 -7.82 -15.02 21.19
CA GLY A 519 -7.70 -16.33 21.83
C GLY A 519 -6.26 -16.80 21.96
N TRP A 520 -5.88 -17.40 23.09
CA TRP A 520 -4.59 -18.08 23.25
C TRP A 520 -4.67 -19.27 24.21
N ILE A 521 -3.74 -20.22 24.04
CA ILE A 521 -3.54 -21.35 24.96
C ILE A 521 -2.59 -20.89 26.08
N GLU A 522 -2.86 -21.31 27.31
CA GLU A 522 -1.89 -21.32 28.42
C GLU A 522 -1.68 -22.78 28.86
N THR A 523 -0.47 -23.31 28.71
CA THR A 523 -0.11 -24.63 29.26
C THR A 523 0.76 -24.50 30.50
N GLU A 524 0.56 -25.39 31.47
CA GLU A 524 1.30 -25.40 32.73
C GLU A 524 1.74 -26.84 33.06
N VAL A 525 3.05 -27.05 33.15
CA VAL A 525 3.69 -28.34 33.45
C VAL A 525 4.20 -28.32 34.89
N LYS A 526 3.82 -29.33 35.68
CA LYS A 526 4.14 -29.43 37.12
C LYS A 526 5.21 -30.47 37.46
N SER A 527 5.58 -31.34 36.52
CA SER A 527 6.66 -32.30 36.72
C SER A 527 7.29 -32.77 35.41
N VAL A 528 8.61 -33.01 35.43
CA VAL A 528 9.40 -33.56 34.31
C VAL A 528 10.18 -34.76 34.85
N ASP A 529 9.98 -35.95 34.26
CA ASP A 529 10.44 -37.26 34.74
C ASP A 529 10.15 -37.60 36.23
N GLY A 530 9.24 -36.84 36.84
CA GLY A 530 8.81 -36.98 38.23
C GLY A 530 9.43 -35.96 39.19
N ASP A 531 10.45 -35.21 38.77
CA ASP A 531 10.93 -34.04 39.49
C ASP A 531 9.92 -32.89 39.36
N VAL A 532 9.70 -32.15 40.45
CA VAL A 532 8.69 -31.09 40.51
C VAL A 532 9.22 -29.81 39.84
N VAL A 533 8.50 -29.34 38.83
CA VAL A 533 8.77 -28.07 38.14
C VAL A 533 7.52 -27.18 38.19
N ASN A 534 7.63 -25.95 37.67
CA ASN A 534 6.48 -25.10 37.42
C ASN A 534 6.77 -24.21 36.20
N LYS A 535 6.65 -24.77 35.00
CA LYS A 535 6.82 -24.03 33.75
C LYS A 535 5.45 -23.75 33.13
N THR A 536 5.24 -22.50 32.73
CA THR A 536 4.05 -22.05 32.00
C THR A 536 4.50 -21.56 30.63
N THR A 537 3.74 -21.86 29.58
CA THR A 537 3.90 -21.27 28.25
C THR A 537 2.55 -20.77 27.74
N LYS A 538 2.58 -19.73 26.91
CA LYS A 538 1.42 -19.27 26.11
C LYS A 538 1.62 -19.71 24.66
N SER A 539 0.56 -20.02 23.92
CA SER A 539 0.68 -20.10 22.44
C SER A 539 0.81 -18.70 21.85
N GLN A 540 1.06 -18.62 20.54
CA GLN A 540 0.73 -17.41 19.78
C GLN A 540 -0.76 -17.07 19.98
N PRO A 541 -1.12 -15.79 20.14
CA PRO A 541 -2.53 -15.38 20.12
C PRO A 541 -3.07 -15.44 18.69
N ILE A 542 -4.37 -15.71 18.54
CA ILE A 542 -5.10 -15.51 17.29
C ILE A 542 -6.15 -14.41 17.52
N LEU A 543 -6.09 -13.35 16.72
CA LEU A 543 -7.08 -12.28 16.68
C LEU A 543 -8.15 -12.58 15.64
N ALA A 544 -9.37 -12.83 16.09
CA ALA A 544 -10.54 -12.87 15.23
C ALA A 544 -11.20 -11.47 15.20
N LYS A 545 -11.09 -10.75 14.09
CA LYS A 545 -11.77 -9.45 13.91
C LYS A 545 -13.22 -9.68 13.49
N VAL A 546 -14.17 -8.98 14.09
CA VAL A 546 -15.60 -9.09 13.74
C VAL A 546 -15.90 -8.14 12.58
N LEU A 547 -16.31 -8.70 11.44
CA LEU A 547 -16.81 -7.96 10.27
C LEU A 547 -18.10 -7.21 10.56
N SER A 548 -18.36 -6.19 9.75
CA SER A 548 -19.67 -5.53 9.67
C SER A 548 -20.85 -6.51 9.55
N ASP A 549 -22.01 -6.09 10.05
CA ASP A 549 -23.29 -6.82 10.03
C ASP A 549 -23.95 -6.85 8.64
N THR A 550 -23.15 -6.69 7.57
CA THR A 550 -23.63 -6.49 6.21
C THR A 550 -24.47 -7.67 5.75
N THR A 551 -25.70 -7.39 5.33
CA THR A 551 -26.53 -8.36 4.60
C THR A 551 -26.84 -7.83 3.20
N ILE A 552 -27.06 -8.76 2.27
CA ILE A 552 -27.59 -8.46 0.94
C ILE A 552 -28.88 -9.25 0.72
N SER A 553 -29.84 -8.65 0.04
CA SER A 553 -30.99 -9.35 -0.51
C SER A 553 -31.13 -9.04 -2.01
N ALA A 554 -31.75 -9.96 -2.73
CA ALA A 554 -32.04 -9.82 -4.15
C ALA A 554 -33.43 -10.40 -4.42
N ALA A 555 -34.27 -9.64 -5.13
CA ALA A 555 -35.64 -10.03 -5.43
C ALA A 555 -36.01 -9.68 -6.88
N ALA A 556 -37.00 -10.38 -7.44
CA ALA A 556 -37.56 -10.09 -8.76
C ALA A 556 -39.08 -9.95 -8.68
N TRP A 557 -39.59 -8.89 -9.30
CA TRP A 557 -40.96 -8.40 -9.17
C TRP A 557 -41.61 -8.18 -10.54
N PHE A 558 -42.91 -8.44 -10.64
CA PHE A 558 -43.77 -8.02 -11.75
C PHE A 558 -44.87 -7.06 -11.27
N TYR A 559 -45.32 -7.22 -10.04
CA TYR A 559 -46.06 -6.22 -9.27
C TYR A 559 -45.21 -5.75 -8.08
N ASP A 560 -45.47 -4.56 -7.55
CA ASP A 560 -44.95 -4.12 -6.24
C ASP A 560 -45.81 -4.64 -5.07
N GLU A 561 -45.46 -4.25 -3.84
CA GLU A 561 -46.15 -4.69 -2.61
C GLU A 561 -47.63 -4.27 -2.56
N GLU A 562 -47.99 -3.13 -3.17
CA GLU A 562 -49.37 -2.68 -3.37
C GLU A 562 -50.12 -3.39 -4.50
N GLY A 563 -49.42 -4.18 -5.33
CA GLY A 563 -50.00 -4.90 -6.47
C GLY A 563 -50.11 -4.08 -7.76
N VAL A 564 -49.39 -2.96 -7.86
CA VAL A 564 -49.27 -2.15 -9.09
C VAL A 564 -48.21 -2.78 -10.00
N PRO A 565 -48.45 -2.91 -11.32
CA PRO A 565 -47.50 -3.56 -12.22
C PRO A 565 -46.23 -2.71 -12.42
N VAL A 566 -45.08 -3.24 -11.96
CA VAL A 566 -43.74 -2.72 -12.24
C VAL A 566 -43.09 -3.42 -13.45
N GLY A 567 -43.50 -4.66 -13.72
CA GLY A 567 -43.14 -5.43 -14.92
C GLY A 567 -44.09 -5.18 -16.10
N SER A 568 -43.81 -5.82 -17.24
CA SER A 568 -44.66 -5.73 -18.44
C SER A 568 -44.62 -6.99 -19.29
N GLY A 569 -45.58 -7.16 -20.21
CA GLY A 569 -45.73 -8.37 -21.01
C GLY A 569 -46.76 -9.33 -20.41
N LEU A 570 -46.56 -10.64 -20.59
CA LEU A 570 -47.49 -11.67 -20.14
C LEU A 570 -46.98 -12.37 -18.87
N LEU A 571 -47.87 -12.57 -17.89
CA LEU A 571 -47.58 -13.36 -16.70
C LEU A 571 -48.69 -14.42 -16.51
N PRO A 572 -48.41 -15.73 -16.66
CA PRO A 572 -47.11 -16.33 -16.97
C PRO A 572 -46.52 -15.93 -18.33
N PRO A 573 -45.17 -15.91 -18.45
CA PRO A 573 -44.49 -15.59 -19.70
C PRO A 573 -44.72 -16.69 -20.75
N GLU A 574 -44.66 -16.33 -22.02
CA GLU A 574 -44.97 -17.24 -23.14
C GLU A 574 -43.78 -17.33 -24.11
N VAL A 575 -43.60 -18.49 -24.74
CA VAL A 575 -42.49 -18.74 -25.68
C VAL A 575 -42.47 -17.70 -26.81
N ASP A 576 -41.27 -17.21 -27.12
CA ASP A 576 -40.98 -16.18 -28.11
C ASP A 576 -41.69 -14.83 -27.87
N GLN A 577 -42.20 -14.56 -26.66
CA GLN A 577 -42.79 -13.27 -26.25
C GLN A 577 -41.94 -12.58 -25.17
N PRO A 578 -41.64 -11.27 -25.30
CA PRO A 578 -40.91 -10.53 -24.28
C PRO A 578 -41.76 -10.32 -23.02
N THR A 579 -41.17 -10.58 -21.85
CA THR A 579 -41.74 -10.23 -20.54
C THR A 579 -40.67 -9.52 -19.72
N THR A 580 -41.01 -8.39 -19.12
CA THR A 580 -40.11 -7.53 -18.34
C THR A 580 -40.40 -7.66 -16.86
N TYR A 581 -39.35 -7.79 -16.07
CA TYR A 581 -39.38 -7.91 -14.62
C TYR A 581 -38.42 -6.89 -14.00
N ARG A 582 -38.76 -6.37 -12.82
CA ARG A 582 -37.87 -5.52 -12.03
C ARG A 582 -37.06 -6.38 -11.09
N ALA A 583 -35.75 -6.40 -11.25
CA ALA A 583 -34.84 -6.88 -10.21
C ALA A 583 -34.62 -5.74 -9.19
N VAL A 584 -34.52 -6.11 -7.92
CA VAL A 584 -34.18 -5.22 -6.80
C VAL A 584 -33.01 -5.85 -6.04
N TRP A 585 -31.99 -5.06 -5.73
CA TRP A 585 -30.89 -5.43 -4.85
C TRP A 585 -30.83 -4.45 -3.69
N THR A 586 -30.77 -4.99 -2.47
CA THR A 586 -30.76 -4.20 -1.24
C THR A 586 -29.57 -4.64 -0.38
N ILE A 587 -28.79 -3.68 0.13
CA ILE A 587 -27.76 -3.91 1.16
C ILE A 587 -28.29 -3.33 2.47
N THR A 588 -28.09 -4.04 3.58
CA THR A 588 -28.26 -3.48 4.93
C THR A 588 -26.94 -3.54 5.70
N ASN A 589 -26.60 -2.49 6.45
CA ASN A 589 -25.31 -2.38 7.16
C ASN A 589 -25.36 -1.29 8.24
N SER A 590 -25.09 -1.62 9.51
CA SER A 590 -25.12 -0.68 10.65
C SER A 590 -23.85 -0.64 11.51
N PHE A 591 -22.94 -1.61 11.36
CA PHE A 591 -21.86 -1.83 12.34
C PHE A 591 -20.52 -1.14 12.00
N HIS A 592 -19.99 -1.35 10.78
CA HIS A 592 -18.77 -0.70 10.28
C HIS A 592 -19.03 0.08 8.98
N ASP A 593 -18.20 1.10 8.70
CA ASP A 593 -18.14 1.69 7.36
C ASP A 593 -17.64 0.65 6.34
N LEU A 594 -18.18 0.68 5.11
CA LEU A 594 -17.72 -0.16 4.00
C LEU A 594 -17.15 0.69 2.86
N THR A 595 -16.13 0.21 2.15
CA THR A 595 -15.67 0.80 0.88
C THR A 595 -15.66 -0.22 -0.24
N ASP A 596 -15.51 0.29 -1.47
CA ASP A 596 -15.25 -0.49 -2.68
C ASP A 596 -16.32 -1.57 -2.98
N LEU A 597 -17.57 -1.30 -2.56
CA LEU A 597 -18.69 -2.22 -2.70
C LEU A 597 -19.00 -2.44 -4.17
N LYS A 598 -19.07 -3.69 -4.58
CA LYS A 598 -19.37 -4.13 -5.94
C LYS A 598 -20.37 -5.29 -5.89
N LEU A 599 -21.61 -5.05 -6.30
CA LEU A 599 -22.54 -6.14 -6.62
C LEU A 599 -22.40 -6.52 -8.09
N SER A 600 -22.39 -7.81 -8.40
CA SER A 600 -22.39 -8.30 -9.77
C SER A 600 -23.17 -9.60 -9.96
N ALA A 601 -23.82 -9.73 -11.12
CA ALA A 601 -24.48 -10.96 -11.55
C ALA A 601 -24.53 -11.09 -13.09
N HIS A 602 -24.53 -12.33 -13.56
CA HIS A 602 -24.68 -12.64 -14.99
C HIS A 602 -26.16 -12.65 -15.40
N LEU A 603 -26.46 -12.26 -16.65
CA LEU A 603 -27.79 -12.39 -17.24
C LEU A 603 -27.81 -13.59 -18.20
N PRO A 604 -28.71 -14.58 -18.09
CA PRO A 604 -28.78 -15.72 -19.02
C PRO A 604 -29.02 -15.30 -20.48
N ASP A 605 -28.59 -16.12 -21.46
CA ASP A 605 -28.55 -15.78 -22.91
C ASP A 605 -29.87 -15.23 -23.51
N ASN A 606 -31.01 -15.62 -22.95
CA ASN A 606 -32.33 -15.18 -23.43
C ASN A 606 -32.93 -14.02 -22.59
N VAL A 607 -32.09 -13.33 -21.81
CA VAL A 607 -32.41 -12.15 -21.00
C VAL A 607 -31.52 -10.97 -21.41
N SER A 608 -32.08 -9.76 -21.43
CA SER A 608 -31.35 -8.51 -21.61
C SER A 608 -31.75 -7.45 -20.58
N TRP A 609 -30.77 -6.66 -20.11
CA TRP A 609 -31.07 -5.41 -19.40
C TRP A 609 -31.70 -4.41 -20.37
N THR A 610 -32.68 -3.64 -19.88
CA THR A 610 -33.42 -2.65 -20.68
C THR A 610 -32.74 -1.28 -20.75
N GLY A 611 -31.74 -1.02 -19.89
CA GLY A 611 -31.23 0.32 -19.62
C GLY A 611 -32.09 1.13 -18.62
N SER A 612 -33.20 0.57 -18.13
CA SER A 612 -33.99 1.14 -17.03
C SER A 612 -33.42 0.70 -15.68
N SER A 613 -33.20 1.68 -14.80
CA SER A 613 -32.75 1.47 -13.42
C SER A 613 -33.09 2.64 -12.52
N GLN A 614 -33.31 2.38 -11.24
CA GLN A 614 -33.39 3.39 -10.17
C GLN A 614 -32.27 3.09 -9.17
N VAL A 615 -31.41 4.07 -8.90
CA VAL A 615 -30.23 3.91 -8.06
C VAL A 615 -30.27 4.96 -6.96
N SER A 616 -30.27 4.54 -5.69
CA SER A 616 -30.26 5.46 -4.55
C SER A 616 -28.87 6.02 -4.23
N ALA A 617 -27.81 5.22 -4.44
CA ALA A 617 -26.41 5.62 -4.35
C ALA A 617 -25.52 4.75 -5.27
N GLY A 618 -24.38 5.29 -5.71
CA GLY A 618 -23.44 4.59 -6.59
C GLY A 618 -23.79 4.66 -8.08
N GLU A 619 -23.19 3.78 -8.88
CA GLU A 619 -23.38 3.70 -10.33
C GLU A 619 -23.65 2.25 -10.78
N ILE A 620 -24.64 2.05 -11.67
CA ILE A 620 -24.96 0.76 -12.27
C ILE A 620 -24.53 0.73 -13.74
N SER A 621 -23.91 -0.37 -14.14
CA SER A 621 -23.36 -0.59 -15.48
C SER A 621 -23.66 -2.03 -15.95
N TYR A 622 -23.50 -2.27 -17.25
CA TYR A 622 -23.68 -3.59 -17.86
C TYR A 622 -22.59 -3.85 -18.90
N ASP A 623 -21.77 -4.86 -18.65
CA ASP A 623 -20.81 -5.34 -19.66
C ASP A 623 -21.57 -6.20 -20.67
N SER A 624 -21.66 -5.73 -21.91
CA SER A 624 -22.36 -6.43 -22.99
C SER A 624 -21.61 -7.63 -23.58
N ALA A 625 -20.31 -7.77 -23.31
CA ALA A 625 -19.47 -8.87 -23.78
C ALA A 625 -19.43 -10.02 -22.76
N GLU A 626 -19.28 -9.72 -21.48
CA GLU A 626 -19.42 -10.70 -20.39
C GLU A 626 -20.88 -10.97 -20.01
N ARG A 627 -21.80 -10.10 -20.42
CA ARG A 627 -23.25 -10.12 -20.11
C ARG A 627 -23.53 -10.04 -18.61
N ASN A 628 -22.66 -9.33 -17.90
CA ASN A 628 -22.69 -9.09 -16.46
C ASN A 628 -23.29 -7.70 -16.16
N ILE A 629 -24.27 -7.62 -15.26
CA ILE A 629 -24.71 -6.36 -14.68
C ILE A 629 -23.95 -6.12 -13.35
N VAL A 630 -23.47 -4.89 -13.16
CA VAL A 630 -22.56 -4.53 -12.06
C VAL A 630 -23.00 -3.20 -11.45
N TRP A 631 -23.19 -3.15 -10.14
CA TRP A 631 -23.43 -1.93 -9.37
C TRP A 631 -22.25 -1.69 -8.43
N GLN A 632 -21.75 -0.45 -8.40
CA GLN A 632 -20.61 -0.05 -7.59
C GLN A 632 -20.95 1.14 -6.69
N LEU A 633 -20.44 1.11 -5.46
CA LEU A 633 -20.56 2.17 -4.46
C LEU A 633 -19.25 2.28 -3.68
N ASN A 634 -18.49 3.36 -3.89
CA ASN A 634 -17.14 3.50 -3.33
C ASN A 634 -17.10 3.58 -1.79
N TRP A 635 -18.18 4.04 -1.15
CA TRP A 635 -18.28 4.16 0.30
C TRP A 635 -19.75 4.06 0.74
N LEU A 636 -20.02 3.19 1.71
CA LEU A 636 -21.28 3.11 2.45
C LEU A 636 -20.97 3.41 3.93
N PRO A 637 -21.30 4.61 4.45
CA PRO A 637 -21.12 4.92 5.86
C PRO A 637 -22.14 4.18 6.73
N LYS A 638 -21.74 3.73 7.92
CA LYS A 638 -22.61 2.99 8.85
C LYS A 638 -23.80 3.74 9.45
N THR A 639 -23.95 5.02 9.09
CA THR A 639 -25.15 5.83 9.39
C THR A 639 -26.23 5.73 8.31
N VAL A 640 -26.07 4.82 7.34
CA VAL A 640 -27.02 4.56 6.25
C VAL A 640 -27.36 3.07 6.28
N ASP A 641 -28.28 2.72 7.17
CA ASP A 641 -28.65 1.35 7.55
C ASP A 641 -29.08 0.46 6.35
N GLN A 642 -29.54 1.08 5.25
CA GLN A 642 -30.01 0.43 4.03
C GLN A 642 -29.68 1.26 2.77
N VAL A 643 -29.22 0.59 1.71
CA VAL A 643 -29.12 1.15 0.35
C VAL A 643 -29.76 0.18 -0.64
N GLU A 644 -30.51 0.71 -1.61
CA GLU A 644 -31.28 -0.08 -2.56
C GLU A 644 -31.13 0.41 -4.01
N ILE A 645 -31.08 -0.53 -4.94
CA ILE A 645 -31.19 -0.25 -6.37
C ILE A 645 -32.21 -1.19 -7.02
N SER A 646 -32.76 -0.77 -8.16
CA SER A 646 -33.56 -1.63 -9.02
C SER A 646 -33.21 -1.45 -10.49
N PHE A 647 -33.43 -2.50 -11.28
CA PHE A 647 -33.19 -2.48 -12.73
C PHE A 647 -34.13 -3.44 -13.46
N ASP A 648 -34.58 -3.04 -14.66
CA ASP A 648 -35.55 -3.83 -15.42
C ASP A 648 -34.86 -4.74 -16.42
N VAL A 649 -35.14 -6.05 -16.33
CA VAL A 649 -34.66 -7.08 -17.26
C VAL A 649 -35.82 -7.65 -18.08
N THR A 650 -35.61 -7.82 -19.39
CA THR A 650 -36.58 -8.47 -20.29
C THR A 650 -36.09 -9.86 -20.66
N ILE A 651 -36.91 -10.87 -20.41
CA ILE A 651 -36.71 -12.24 -20.88
C ILE A 651 -37.56 -12.50 -22.12
N VAL A 652 -36.99 -13.23 -23.09
CA VAL A 652 -37.74 -13.86 -24.19
C VAL A 652 -37.60 -15.38 -24.03
N PRO A 653 -38.61 -16.10 -23.51
CA PRO A 653 -38.50 -17.53 -23.24
C PRO A 653 -38.34 -18.35 -24.53
N THR A 654 -37.33 -19.19 -24.59
CA THR A 654 -37.14 -20.13 -25.71
C THR A 654 -38.12 -21.30 -25.64
N ALA A 655 -38.40 -21.94 -26.78
CA ALA A 655 -39.20 -23.17 -26.84
C ALA A 655 -38.69 -24.32 -25.93
N SER A 656 -37.41 -24.29 -25.51
CA SER A 656 -36.83 -25.25 -24.58
C SER A 656 -37.21 -25.01 -23.10
N GLN A 657 -37.64 -23.79 -22.77
CA GLN A 657 -38.02 -23.35 -21.43
C GLN A 657 -39.54 -23.50 -21.15
N ARG A 658 -40.35 -23.91 -22.15
CA ARG A 658 -41.77 -24.30 -21.94
C ARG A 658 -41.91 -25.26 -20.76
N ASP A 659 -42.94 -25.03 -19.96
CA ASP A 659 -43.25 -25.72 -18.70
C ASP A 659 -42.15 -25.62 -17.61
N ARG A 660 -41.15 -24.73 -17.77
CA ARG A 660 -40.09 -24.47 -16.77
C ARG A 660 -40.22 -23.08 -16.16
N ILE A 661 -39.41 -22.85 -15.13
CA ILE A 661 -39.15 -21.54 -14.51
C ILE A 661 -37.73 -21.15 -14.94
N PRO A 662 -37.56 -20.23 -15.91
CA PRO A 662 -36.24 -19.73 -16.29
C PRO A 662 -35.69 -18.72 -15.27
N THR A 663 -34.36 -18.69 -15.18
CA THR A 663 -33.60 -17.64 -14.49
C THR A 663 -33.74 -16.31 -15.23
N LEU A 664 -33.76 -15.22 -14.47
CA LEU A 664 -33.76 -13.82 -14.91
C LEU A 664 -32.39 -13.17 -14.68
N VAL A 665 -31.81 -13.42 -13.52
CA VAL A 665 -30.47 -12.96 -13.11
C VAL A 665 -29.83 -14.15 -12.39
N ASP A 666 -28.59 -14.51 -12.72
CA ASP A 666 -27.87 -15.58 -12.02
C ASP A 666 -27.51 -15.18 -10.58
N ALA A 667 -26.76 -16.02 -9.87
CA ALA A 667 -26.39 -15.77 -8.47
C ALA A 667 -25.68 -14.41 -8.35
N THR A 668 -26.20 -13.55 -7.47
CA THR A 668 -25.63 -12.21 -7.24
C THR A 668 -24.53 -12.32 -6.20
N THR A 669 -23.37 -11.73 -6.49
CA THR A 669 -22.25 -11.60 -5.54
C THR A 669 -22.11 -10.15 -5.11
N LEU A 670 -21.83 -9.89 -3.83
CA LEU A 670 -21.26 -8.64 -3.32
C LEU A 670 -19.82 -8.94 -2.94
N ASP A 671 -18.88 -8.12 -3.43
CA ASP A 671 -17.54 -7.99 -2.86
C ASP A 671 -17.41 -6.57 -2.25
N ALA A 672 -16.79 -6.44 -1.07
CA ALA A 672 -16.55 -5.16 -0.39
C ALA A 672 -15.36 -5.24 0.58
N THR A 673 -14.83 -4.07 0.96
CA THR A 673 -13.86 -3.94 2.04
C THR A 673 -14.55 -3.37 3.28
N ASP A 674 -14.39 -4.04 4.43
CA ASP A 674 -14.71 -3.47 5.74
C ASP A 674 -13.62 -2.46 6.11
N LYS A 675 -13.99 -1.18 6.13
CA LYS A 675 -13.06 -0.05 6.26
C LYS A 675 -12.54 0.12 7.68
N ASP A 676 -13.36 -0.22 8.68
CA ASP A 676 -13.01 0.04 10.08
C ASP A 676 -11.97 -0.97 10.58
N ILE A 677 -11.97 -2.21 10.06
CA ILE A 677 -10.96 -3.25 10.38
C ILE A 677 -9.96 -3.58 9.25
N ASN A 678 -10.14 -3.00 8.06
CA ASN A 678 -9.37 -3.24 6.84
C ASN A 678 -9.34 -4.74 6.47
N GLU A 679 -10.50 -5.33 6.22
CA GLU A 679 -10.66 -6.73 5.79
C GLU A 679 -11.60 -6.84 4.58
N ASP A 680 -11.18 -7.56 3.54
CA ASP A 680 -12.03 -7.83 2.37
C ASP A 680 -13.01 -8.97 2.66
N PHE A 681 -14.25 -8.83 2.18
CA PHE A 681 -15.25 -9.88 2.28
C PHE A 681 -16.15 -9.99 1.04
N SER A 682 -16.71 -11.19 0.87
CA SER A 682 -17.69 -11.49 -0.18
C SER A 682 -18.94 -12.13 0.41
N LEU A 683 -20.09 -11.87 -0.20
CA LEU A 683 -21.41 -12.44 0.11
C LEU A 683 -22.11 -12.84 -1.21
N SER A 684 -23.07 -13.77 -1.15
CA SER A 684 -23.81 -14.19 -2.34
C SER A 684 -25.29 -14.49 -2.08
N GLN A 685 -26.15 -14.19 -3.05
CA GLN A 685 -27.57 -14.54 -3.08
C GLN A 685 -27.91 -15.50 -4.24
N PRO A 686 -28.91 -16.38 -4.11
CA PRO A 686 -29.34 -17.29 -5.17
C PRO A 686 -29.82 -16.56 -6.45
N PRO A 687 -29.85 -17.26 -7.60
CA PRO A 687 -30.40 -16.72 -8.84
C PRO A 687 -31.84 -16.24 -8.72
N LEU A 688 -32.13 -15.07 -9.29
CA LEU A 688 -33.49 -14.56 -9.46
C LEU A 688 -34.17 -15.27 -10.62
N THR A 689 -35.41 -15.74 -10.44
CA THR A 689 -36.13 -16.49 -11.48
C THR A 689 -37.56 -15.99 -11.64
N THR A 690 -38.22 -16.37 -12.74
CA THR A 690 -39.62 -16.00 -12.97
C THR A 690 -40.61 -16.56 -11.93
N SER A 691 -40.19 -17.37 -10.95
CA SER A 691 -41.07 -17.83 -9.87
C SER A 691 -41.67 -16.69 -9.03
N LEU A 692 -40.93 -15.58 -8.93
CA LEU A 692 -41.19 -14.38 -8.13
C LEU A 692 -41.65 -14.75 -6.70
N THR A 693 -40.73 -15.23 -5.87
CA THR A 693 -41.07 -15.73 -4.52
C THR A 693 -41.57 -14.62 -3.59
N GLU A 694 -41.04 -13.39 -3.73
CA GLU A 694 -41.38 -12.26 -2.86
C GLU A 694 -42.60 -11.45 -3.40
N ASP A 695 -42.82 -11.45 -4.72
CA ASP A 695 -43.98 -10.81 -5.35
C ASP A 695 -45.27 -11.57 -5.02
N THR A 696 -45.96 -11.13 -3.97
CA THR A 696 -47.21 -11.73 -3.48
C THR A 696 -48.31 -11.83 -4.56
N TYR A 697 -48.28 -11.00 -5.60
CA TYR A 697 -49.24 -11.03 -6.71
C TYR A 697 -48.74 -11.83 -7.91
N GLY A 698 -47.44 -11.92 -8.13
CA GLY A 698 -46.77 -12.65 -9.21
C GLY A 698 -46.44 -14.11 -8.88
N ALA A 699 -46.32 -14.44 -7.59
CA ALA A 699 -45.85 -15.73 -7.08
C ALA A 699 -46.54 -16.94 -7.72
N GLY A 700 -45.73 -17.90 -8.14
CA GLY A 700 -46.19 -19.15 -8.77
C GLY A 700 -46.71 -19.01 -10.21
N LYS A 701 -46.85 -17.79 -10.74
CA LYS A 701 -47.17 -17.53 -12.16
C LYS A 701 -45.93 -17.60 -13.07
N GLY A 702 -44.79 -18.07 -12.57
CA GLY A 702 -43.51 -18.07 -13.32
C GLY A 702 -43.33 -19.07 -14.45
N ARG A 703 -44.23 -20.05 -14.59
CA ARG A 703 -44.02 -21.18 -15.51
C ARG A 703 -44.34 -20.81 -16.96
N VAL A 704 -43.33 -20.89 -17.84
CA VAL A 704 -43.43 -20.53 -19.26
C VAL A 704 -44.46 -21.41 -19.99
N LYS A 705 -45.27 -20.81 -20.87
CA LYS A 705 -46.22 -21.50 -21.77
C LYS A 705 -45.72 -21.60 -23.21
#